data_AF-A0A536PGF7-F1
#
_entry.id   AF-A0A536PGF7-F1
#
_cell.length_a   1.000
_cell.length_b   1.000
_cell.length_c   1.000
_cell.angle_alpha   90.00
_cell.angle_beta   90.00
_cell.angle_gamma   90.00
#
_symmetry.space_group_name_H-M   'P 1'
#
loop_
_entity.id
_entity.type
_entity.pdbx_description
1 polymer ?
#
loop_
_entity_poly.entity_id
_entity_poly.type
_entity_poly.pdbx_seq_one_letter_code
_entity_poly.pdbx_strand_id
1 'polypeptide(L)'
;MGAGKRFTLYSVAGALLFGSLGASASQEALPGADGCSLHSAHGQISHVIVIILDNVHFTRDDPGVPSDLEQLPHLLNFMEANGTLLSNHHAALTSHASSDTLTALTGVYGDRNGMPVGDAYRYVNPDGTSNPASSLAYWTAPVFDPSTAAPSDTRYNLLTADGHNAPAPWVPFTRAGCNVGMVATPNTVLENVASDVPVVFGAGSTEALEASASPSQASADFLGIAIHCAAGQVLCAAANHGRPDLLPDEPGGYSGYSALFGNRYLAAVLSPRGAIKDIYGDPVTDAAGRPGFPGRDRMSAPISLSYVAAMQEHGVPVTYASIAAIHDDHAGGQPYGPGQAAYVAALKATDAAFVSFFARLQADGIDRTNTLFVFSGDEGAHFAGSAAGPDGCDGVATPCVYQKVGATSANLNGLLARQGVNTSFAALPDAAPAIYVTGNPARDSSATRSLERGAGAISVQSPYTQDTAPLIALMADPVAMKLLHMTTGDPARTPSAVLFAMPDYSLSVGPASCQSACVAVNPTLAWNRGTISPDVTTTWAALVGPGVKPQGVSDGLFSDQADLRPSMLALIGLQDDYMSQGRVLFETLEDWATPPALKTPAALPLAQAYKQINAPLGDLALASLTLSTQGLASGDAQGDAAYQQTEAFLQGVTSRRDALAQQMATMLANGSFKGAPISQAQAQDLVRQSLDLVSSVSDQIAGP
;
A
#
# COMPACT_ATOMS: atom_id res chain seq x y z
N MET A 1 33.47 55.43 39.75
CA MET A 1 34.29 55.55 40.98
C MET A 1 34.05 54.27 41.77
N GLY A 2 34.96 53.34 42.01
CA GLY A 2 36.41 53.36 42.07
C GLY A 2 36.83 52.72 43.40
N ALA A 3 37.34 51.48 43.35
CA ALA A 3 38.03 50.70 44.41
C ALA A 3 37.22 50.34 45.68
N GLY A 4 37.46 49.24 46.41
CA GLY A 4 38.58 48.32 46.40
C GLY A 4 38.28 46.99 47.13
N LYS A 5 39.27 46.11 47.09
CA LYS A 5 39.25 44.65 47.33
C LYS A 5 39.46 44.23 48.78
N ARG A 6 39.34 42.89 48.98
CA ARG A 6 39.99 41.98 49.95
C ARG A 6 39.23 41.71 51.26
N PHE A 7 39.21 40.51 51.85
CA PHE A 7 39.54 39.11 51.52
C PHE A 7 39.46 38.42 52.91
N THR A 8 38.72 37.32 53.10
CA THR A 8 38.95 36.44 54.25
C THR A 8 38.96 35.00 53.77
N LEU A 9 40.10 34.35 53.94
CA LEU A 9 40.35 32.94 53.66
C LEU A 9 39.59 32.05 54.65
N TYR A 10 39.03 30.95 54.14
CA TYR A 10 39.04 29.68 54.87
C TYR A 10 39.53 28.58 53.93
N SER A 11 40.61 27.93 54.36
CA SER A 11 41.26 26.80 53.71
C SER A 11 40.34 25.58 53.69
N VAL A 12 40.23 24.90 52.55
CA VAL A 12 39.83 23.49 52.50
C VAL A 12 40.78 22.76 51.56
N ALA A 13 41.29 21.64 52.08
CA ALA A 13 42.30 20.79 51.49
C ALA A 13 41.87 20.21 50.13
N GLY A 14 42.82 20.17 49.20
CA GLY A 14 42.65 19.50 47.93
C GLY A 14 42.67 17.97 48.10
N ALA A 15 41.59 17.33 47.68
CA ALA A 15 41.58 15.94 47.26
C ALA A 15 41.25 15.94 45.76
N LEU A 16 42.23 15.59 44.94
CA LEU A 16 42.05 15.29 43.52
C LEU A 16 41.21 14.00 43.41
N LEU A 17 39.90 14.17 43.20
CA LEU A 17 39.04 13.11 42.69
C LEU A 17 39.01 13.25 41.16
N PHE A 18 39.69 12.32 40.48
CA PHE A 18 39.49 12.08 39.06
C PHE A 18 38.03 11.72 38.84
N GLY A 19 37.25 12.66 38.29
CA GLY A 19 35.92 12.37 37.77
C GLY A 19 36.07 11.48 36.55
N SER A 20 35.73 10.20 36.68
CA SER A 20 35.44 9.33 35.55
C SER A 20 34.20 9.87 34.85
N LEU A 21 34.39 10.62 33.77
CA LEU A 21 33.39 10.78 32.73
C LEU A 21 32.94 9.37 32.33
N GLY A 22 31.69 9.04 32.62
CA GLY A 22 31.07 7.83 32.10
C GLY A 22 31.06 7.94 30.58
N ALA A 23 31.98 7.24 29.94
CA ALA A 23 31.89 6.96 28.52
C ALA A 23 30.58 6.19 28.31
N SER A 24 29.63 6.80 27.61
CA SER A 24 28.60 6.04 26.91
C SER A 24 29.36 5.05 26.04
N ALA A 25 29.28 3.76 26.40
CA ALA A 25 29.82 2.72 25.55
C ALA A 25 29.03 2.79 24.24
N SER A 26 29.70 3.25 23.17
CA SER A 26 29.29 2.98 21.81
C SER A 26 29.03 1.48 21.74
N GLN A 27 27.77 1.09 21.53
CA GLN A 27 27.48 -0.27 21.09
C GLN A 27 28.17 -0.39 19.74
N GLU A 28 29.24 -1.17 19.66
CA GLU A 28 29.80 -1.57 18.37
C GLU A 28 28.66 -2.23 17.60
N ALA A 29 28.28 -1.63 16.46
CA ALA A 29 27.46 -2.28 15.47
C ALA A 29 28.06 -3.67 15.21
N LEU A 30 27.21 -4.70 15.23
CA LEU A 30 27.66 -6.01 14.76
C LEU A 30 28.24 -5.82 13.34
N PRO A 31 29.39 -6.43 13.02
CA PRO A 31 29.93 -6.33 11.66
C PRO A 31 28.82 -6.68 10.67
N GLY A 32 28.64 -5.81 9.65
CA GLY A 32 27.59 -5.94 8.65
C GLY A 32 27.50 -7.37 8.16
N ALA A 33 26.28 -7.90 8.02
CA ALA A 33 26.00 -9.30 7.73
C ALA A 33 27.06 -9.90 6.80
N ASP A 34 27.98 -10.70 7.35
CA ASP A 34 28.98 -11.44 6.59
C ASP A 34 28.21 -12.25 5.54
N GLY A 35 28.17 -11.76 4.29
CA GLY A 35 27.46 -12.38 3.18
C GLY A 35 26.30 -11.62 2.52
N CYS A 36 25.82 -10.46 3.02
CA CYS A 36 24.85 -9.65 2.29
C CYS A 36 25.53 -8.93 1.12
N SER A 37 25.08 -9.20 -0.11
CA SER A 37 25.70 -8.69 -1.34
C SER A 37 24.69 -7.95 -2.22
N LEU A 38 24.56 -6.65 -1.97
CA LEU A 38 23.83 -5.74 -2.85
C LEU A 38 24.78 -5.28 -3.98
N HIS A 39 24.57 -5.80 -5.19
CA HIS A 39 25.41 -5.57 -6.36
C HIS A 39 25.14 -4.22 -7.06
N SER A 40 24.98 -3.15 -6.28
CA SER A 40 24.80 -1.80 -6.83
C SER A 40 25.96 -1.42 -7.77
N ALA A 41 25.70 -0.65 -8.83
CA ALA A 41 26.64 -0.46 -9.95
C ALA A 41 28.04 0.06 -9.53
N HIS A 42 28.13 0.82 -8.43
CA HIS A 42 29.39 1.29 -7.83
C HIS A 42 29.64 0.75 -6.42
N GLY A 43 28.87 -0.23 -5.95
CA GLY A 43 29.03 -0.86 -4.63
C GLY A 43 28.77 0.08 -3.44
N GLN A 44 28.01 1.16 -3.66
CA GLN A 44 27.76 2.18 -2.64
C GLN A 44 26.59 1.83 -1.71
N ILE A 45 25.56 1.15 -2.25
CA ILE A 45 24.36 0.82 -1.48
C ILE A 45 24.64 -0.40 -0.61
N SER A 46 24.59 -0.21 0.71
CA SER A 46 24.68 -1.26 1.72
C SER A 46 23.36 -1.46 2.48
N HIS A 47 22.47 -0.46 2.44
CA HIS A 47 21.19 -0.47 3.12
C HIS A 47 20.04 -0.13 2.17
N VAL A 48 18.88 -0.70 2.42
CA VAL A 48 17.61 -0.37 1.75
C VAL A 48 16.57 -0.09 2.83
N ILE A 49 15.95 1.08 2.78
CA ILE A 49 14.91 1.48 3.73
C ILE A 49 13.69 1.92 2.94
N VAL A 50 12.58 1.20 3.08
CA VAL A 50 11.32 1.49 2.41
C VAL A 50 10.28 1.89 3.45
N ILE A 51 9.73 3.09 3.34
CA ILE A 51 8.70 3.61 4.23
C ILE A 51 7.45 3.95 3.42
N ILE A 52 6.35 3.29 3.73
CA ILE A 52 5.04 3.54 3.14
C ILE A 52 4.20 4.28 4.18
N LEU A 53 3.67 5.43 3.82
CA LEU A 53 2.84 6.24 4.69
C LEU A 53 1.38 6.10 4.25
N ASP A 54 0.56 5.54 5.13
CA ASP A 54 -0.87 5.36 4.89
C ASP A 54 -1.53 6.73 4.74
N ASN A 55 -2.11 6.98 3.57
CA ASN A 55 -2.94 8.15 3.29
C ASN A 55 -2.29 9.52 3.58
N VAL A 56 -0.99 9.65 3.30
CA VAL A 56 -0.28 10.94 3.40
C VAL A 56 -0.29 11.62 2.04
N HIS A 57 -0.88 12.81 1.96
CA HIS A 57 -1.08 13.49 0.69
C HIS A 57 0.06 14.46 0.34
N PHE A 58 0.44 14.47 -0.94
CA PHE A 58 1.23 15.56 -1.50
C PHE A 58 0.35 16.63 -2.15
N THR A 59 -0.78 16.22 -2.72
CA THR A 59 -1.84 17.14 -3.17
C THR A 59 -2.50 17.78 -1.96
N ARG A 60 -2.95 19.03 -2.10
CA ARG A 60 -3.69 19.74 -1.05
C ARG A 60 -5.17 19.37 -1.11
N ASP A 61 -5.70 18.81 -0.04
CA ASP A 61 -7.14 18.49 0.08
C ASP A 61 -8.02 19.75 0.12
N ASP A 62 -7.54 20.75 0.86
CA ASP A 62 -8.08 22.11 0.82
C ASP A 62 -7.02 23.03 0.22
N PRO A 63 -7.30 23.79 -0.85
CA PRO A 63 -6.31 24.67 -1.48
C PRO A 63 -5.66 25.68 -0.53
N GLY A 64 -6.37 26.08 0.54
CA GLY A 64 -5.89 27.01 1.56
C GLY A 64 -4.97 26.39 2.62
N VAL A 65 -4.97 25.06 2.74
CA VAL A 65 -4.18 24.32 3.72
C VAL A 65 -2.98 23.66 3.02
N PRO A 66 -1.75 23.75 3.55
CA PRO A 66 -0.63 22.98 3.00
C PRO A 66 -0.89 21.47 3.05
N SER A 67 -0.40 20.72 2.07
CA SER A 67 -0.56 19.26 2.06
C SER A 67 0.19 18.62 3.23
N ASP A 68 -0.07 17.33 3.47
CA ASP A 68 0.59 16.62 4.56
C ASP A 68 2.11 16.66 4.41
N LEU A 69 2.63 16.38 3.21
CA LEU A 69 4.07 16.47 2.95
C LEU A 69 4.64 17.88 3.12
N GLU A 70 3.91 18.93 2.74
CA GLU A 70 4.34 20.32 3.01
C GLU A 70 4.43 20.62 4.52
N GLN A 71 3.66 19.88 5.34
CA GLN A 71 3.69 19.92 6.80
C GLN A 71 4.64 18.90 7.43
N LEU A 72 5.33 18.09 6.62
CA LEU A 72 6.46 17.22 6.98
C LEU A 72 7.78 17.74 6.36
N PRO A 73 8.18 19.01 6.64
CA PRO A 73 9.25 19.67 5.91
C PRO A 73 10.60 18.95 6.01
N HIS A 74 10.92 18.21 7.08
CA HIS A 74 12.20 17.51 7.15
C HIS A 74 12.23 16.29 6.23
N LEU A 75 11.11 15.57 6.10
CA LEU A 75 10.98 14.48 5.13
C LEU A 75 10.95 15.03 3.70
N LEU A 76 10.11 16.03 3.43
CA LEU A 76 9.99 16.63 2.09
C LEU A 76 11.32 17.20 1.60
N ASN A 77 12.01 18.00 2.41
CA ASN A 77 13.32 18.55 2.05
C ASN A 77 14.37 17.45 1.88
N PHE A 78 14.32 16.36 2.66
CA PHE A 78 15.22 15.23 2.46
C PHE A 78 15.01 14.58 1.10
N MET A 79 13.76 14.38 0.68
CA MET A 79 13.43 13.79 -0.62
C MET A 79 13.84 14.73 -1.77
N GLU A 80 13.44 16.00 -1.71
CA GLU A 80 13.69 16.97 -2.78
C GLU A 80 15.17 17.28 -2.97
N ALA A 81 15.93 17.41 -1.88
CA ALA A 81 17.35 17.79 -1.97
C ALA A 81 18.26 16.64 -2.41
N ASN A 82 17.81 15.39 -2.27
CA ASN A 82 18.69 14.22 -2.38
C ASN A 82 18.24 13.16 -3.39
N GLY A 83 17.07 13.31 -4.00
CA GLY A 83 16.54 12.32 -4.93
C GLY A 83 15.48 12.88 -5.86
N THR A 84 14.57 12.00 -6.29
CA THR A 84 13.46 12.33 -7.17
C THR A 84 12.15 12.00 -6.47
N LEU A 85 11.29 13.02 -6.26
CA LEU A 85 9.93 12.90 -5.75
C LEU A 85 8.95 12.94 -6.92
N LEU A 86 8.27 11.83 -7.18
CA LEU A 86 7.28 11.64 -8.22
C LEU A 86 5.92 12.07 -7.71
N SER A 87 5.38 13.17 -8.24
CA SER A 87 4.05 13.68 -7.85
C SER A 87 2.92 13.25 -8.79
N ASN A 88 3.26 12.59 -9.90
CA ASN A 88 2.35 11.93 -10.82
C ASN A 88 2.51 10.41 -10.70
N HIS A 89 2.45 9.94 -9.45
CA HIS A 89 2.48 8.53 -9.08
C HIS A 89 1.07 8.07 -8.79
N HIS A 90 0.74 6.82 -9.14
CA HIS A 90 -0.62 6.32 -9.08
C HIS A 90 -0.73 5.05 -8.25
N ALA A 91 -1.84 4.93 -7.52
CA ALA A 91 -2.23 3.71 -6.83
C ALA A 91 -2.65 2.60 -7.82
N ALA A 92 -2.79 1.37 -7.33
CA ALA A 92 -3.60 0.34 -7.96
C ALA A 92 -5.11 0.63 -7.77
N LEU A 93 -5.95 -0.25 -8.32
CA LEU A 93 -7.40 -0.12 -8.27
C LEU A 93 -8.04 -1.42 -7.76
N THR A 94 -8.96 -1.40 -6.80
CA THR A 94 -9.42 -0.26 -5.99
C THR A 94 -8.35 0.17 -4.97
N SER A 95 -8.07 1.46 -4.87
CA SER A 95 -6.97 1.98 -4.03
C SER A 95 -7.25 1.81 -2.54
N HIS A 96 -6.45 0.97 -1.89
CA HIS A 96 -6.48 0.59 -0.48
C HIS A 96 -5.09 0.11 -0.02
N ALA A 97 -4.82 0.30 1.26
CA ALA A 97 -3.51 0.03 1.85
C ALA A 97 -2.94 -1.35 1.50
N SER A 98 -3.74 -2.42 1.53
CA SER A 98 -3.27 -3.76 1.18
C SER A 98 -2.99 -3.93 -0.32
N SER A 99 -3.91 -3.60 -1.21
CA SER A 99 -3.75 -3.78 -2.66
C SER A 99 -2.61 -2.91 -3.21
N ASP A 100 -2.49 -1.68 -2.71
CA ASP A 100 -1.47 -0.73 -3.13
C ASP A 100 -0.09 -1.10 -2.59
N THR A 101 0.02 -1.39 -1.30
CA THR A 101 1.28 -1.84 -0.71
C THR A 101 1.74 -3.16 -1.33
N LEU A 102 0.85 -4.14 -1.55
CA LEU A 102 1.23 -5.39 -2.20
C LEU A 102 1.72 -5.16 -3.64
N THR A 103 1.10 -4.22 -4.36
CA THR A 103 1.55 -3.83 -5.70
C THR A 103 2.95 -3.20 -5.64
N ALA A 104 3.21 -2.32 -4.68
CA ALA A 104 4.53 -1.74 -4.44
C ALA A 104 5.60 -2.78 -4.08
N LEU A 105 5.23 -3.76 -3.24
CA LEU A 105 6.12 -4.79 -2.73
C LEU A 105 6.43 -5.88 -3.75
N THR A 106 5.52 -6.18 -4.67
CA THR A 106 5.64 -7.28 -5.64
C THR A 106 5.87 -6.79 -7.07
N GLY A 107 5.63 -5.52 -7.36
CA GLY A 107 5.72 -5.01 -8.72
C GLY A 107 4.70 -5.64 -9.67
N VAL A 108 3.64 -6.28 -9.17
CA VAL A 108 2.54 -6.86 -9.95
C VAL A 108 1.20 -6.48 -9.32
N TYR A 109 0.16 -6.35 -10.14
CA TYR A 109 -1.17 -5.94 -9.72
C TYR A 109 -1.96 -7.10 -9.09
N GLY A 110 -3.18 -6.77 -8.63
CA GLY A 110 -4.09 -7.66 -7.93
C GLY A 110 -4.36 -9.02 -8.59
N ASP A 111 -4.38 -9.05 -9.92
CA ASP A 111 -4.56 -10.28 -10.71
C ASP A 111 -3.38 -11.26 -10.66
N ARG A 112 -2.22 -10.81 -10.19
CA ARG A 112 -1.02 -11.63 -10.05
C ARG A 112 -0.50 -11.75 -8.62
N ASN A 113 -0.80 -10.80 -7.74
CA ASN A 113 -0.49 -10.93 -6.31
C ASN A 113 -1.65 -11.55 -5.50
N GLY A 114 -2.85 -11.60 -6.08
CA GLY A 114 -4.02 -12.28 -5.52
C GLY A 114 -4.99 -11.38 -4.77
N MET A 115 -4.68 -10.09 -4.59
CA MET A 115 -5.51 -9.10 -3.90
C MET A 115 -6.04 -8.03 -4.88
N PRO A 116 -7.08 -8.36 -5.67
CA PRO A 116 -7.62 -7.46 -6.69
C PRO A 116 -8.55 -6.37 -6.20
N VAL A 117 -9.12 -6.50 -4.99
CA VAL A 117 -10.15 -5.58 -4.50
C VAL A 117 -9.99 -5.32 -3.00
N GLY A 118 -9.50 -4.13 -2.67
CA GLY A 118 -9.44 -3.55 -1.33
C GLY A 118 -8.83 -4.36 -0.18
N ASP A 119 -9.05 -3.88 1.03
CA ASP A 119 -8.53 -4.49 2.28
C ASP A 119 -9.32 -5.70 2.78
N ALA A 120 -10.46 -5.95 2.16
CA ALA A 120 -11.27 -7.12 2.38
C ALA A 120 -12.09 -7.42 1.12
N TYR A 121 -12.41 -8.68 0.93
CA TYR A 121 -13.15 -9.17 -0.23
C TYR A 121 -14.20 -10.18 0.21
N ARG A 122 -14.93 -10.76 -0.75
CA ARG A 122 -15.80 -11.91 -0.50
C ARG A 122 -15.41 -13.07 -1.39
N TYR A 123 -15.77 -14.27 -0.97
CA TYR A 123 -15.67 -15.47 -1.82
C TYR A 123 -17.02 -16.19 -1.86
N VAL A 124 -17.33 -16.78 -3.01
CA VAL A 124 -18.58 -17.51 -3.24
C VAL A 124 -18.49 -18.91 -2.65
N ASN A 125 -19.47 -19.27 -1.84
CA ASN A 125 -19.64 -20.59 -1.24
C ASN A 125 -20.28 -21.58 -2.25
N PRO A 126 -20.13 -22.90 -2.06
CA PRO A 126 -20.77 -23.90 -2.92
C PRO A 126 -22.31 -23.83 -3.01
N ASP A 127 -22.97 -23.22 -2.02
CA ASP A 127 -24.42 -23.02 -2.00
C ASP A 127 -24.87 -21.75 -2.75
N GLY A 128 -23.93 -20.99 -3.33
CA GLY A 128 -24.17 -19.75 -4.04
C GLY A 128 -24.25 -18.50 -3.16
N THR A 129 -24.17 -18.63 -1.84
CA THR A 129 -23.96 -17.47 -0.95
C THR A 129 -22.50 -16.99 -1.04
N SER A 130 -22.15 -15.91 -0.35
CA SER A 130 -20.75 -15.50 -0.22
C SER A 130 -20.41 -15.15 1.22
N ASN A 131 -19.15 -15.30 1.57
CA ASN A 131 -18.59 -15.00 2.87
C ASN A 131 -17.52 -13.89 2.78
N PRO A 132 -17.31 -13.10 3.84
CA PRO A 132 -16.24 -12.11 3.86
C PRO A 132 -14.87 -12.77 4.04
N ALA A 133 -13.82 -12.10 3.58
CA ALA A 133 -12.44 -12.46 3.84
C ALA A 133 -11.59 -11.20 3.99
N SER A 134 -10.58 -11.27 4.85
CA SER A 134 -9.57 -10.22 5.01
C SER A 134 -8.51 -10.33 3.93
N SER A 135 -8.12 -9.21 3.31
CA SER A 135 -6.90 -9.16 2.49
C SER A 135 -5.64 -9.27 3.37
N LEU A 136 -5.78 -9.00 4.68
CA LEU A 136 -4.72 -9.08 5.68
C LEU A 136 -4.67 -10.47 6.34
N ALA A 137 -3.79 -11.31 5.83
CA ALA A 137 -3.39 -12.60 6.38
C ALA A 137 -1.92 -12.84 6.01
N TYR A 138 -1.18 -13.61 6.80
CA TYR A 138 0.24 -13.87 6.52
C TYR A 138 0.44 -14.46 5.11
N TRP A 139 1.60 -14.21 4.50
CA TRP A 139 1.91 -14.50 3.10
C TRP A 139 1.51 -15.90 2.63
N THR A 140 1.72 -16.90 3.50
CA THR A 140 1.41 -18.32 3.23
C THR A 140 0.21 -18.84 4.00
N ALA A 141 -0.56 -17.96 4.65
CA ALA A 141 -1.81 -18.32 5.29
C ALA A 141 -2.91 -18.58 4.24
N PRO A 142 -3.84 -19.50 4.54
CA PRO A 142 -5.08 -19.60 3.76
C PRO A 142 -5.95 -18.35 3.96
N VAL A 143 -7.04 -18.26 3.20
CA VAL A 143 -8.08 -17.25 3.40
C VAL A 143 -8.47 -17.12 4.88
N PHE A 144 -8.42 -15.89 5.40
CA PHE A 144 -8.91 -15.57 6.73
C PHE A 144 -10.33 -14.98 6.64
N ASP A 145 -11.33 -15.79 7.01
CA ASP A 145 -12.72 -15.35 7.17
C ASP A 145 -13.01 -15.08 8.67
N PRO A 146 -13.27 -13.82 9.07
CA PRO A 146 -13.56 -13.50 10.47
C PRO A 146 -14.95 -13.99 10.93
N SER A 147 -15.82 -14.40 10.01
CA SER A 147 -17.19 -14.85 10.30
C SER A 147 -17.30 -16.37 10.51
N THR A 148 -16.28 -17.16 10.15
CA THR A 148 -16.27 -18.60 10.37
C THR A 148 -14.86 -19.15 10.59
N ALA A 149 -14.75 -20.12 11.52
CA ALA A 149 -13.51 -20.85 11.76
C ALA A 149 -13.21 -21.92 10.70
N ALA A 150 -14.15 -22.20 9.79
CA ALA A 150 -14.00 -23.16 8.70
C ALA A 150 -14.49 -22.54 7.37
N PRO A 151 -13.67 -21.67 6.75
CA PRO A 151 -13.94 -21.13 5.42
C PRO A 151 -14.11 -22.25 4.39
N SER A 152 -14.99 -22.09 3.40
CA SER A 152 -15.10 -23.06 2.30
C SER A 152 -13.96 -22.90 1.29
N ASP A 153 -13.35 -21.73 1.21
CA ASP A 153 -12.10 -21.52 0.48
C ASP A 153 -10.91 -21.76 1.41
N THR A 154 -10.15 -22.81 1.14
CA THR A 154 -8.98 -23.22 1.93
C THR A 154 -7.65 -22.94 1.23
N ARG A 155 -7.68 -22.27 0.07
CA ARG A 155 -6.46 -21.89 -0.65
C ARG A 155 -5.76 -20.72 0.03
N TYR A 156 -4.52 -20.46 -0.38
CA TYR A 156 -3.76 -19.29 0.05
C TYR A 156 -4.55 -18.00 -0.13
N ASN A 157 -4.32 -17.04 0.77
CA ASN A 157 -4.89 -15.71 0.62
C ASN A 157 -4.28 -15.05 -0.64
N LEU A 158 -2.94 -14.97 -0.71
CA LEU A 158 -2.21 -14.45 -1.86
C LEU A 158 -2.04 -15.53 -2.94
N LEU A 159 -2.77 -15.39 -4.04
CA LEU A 159 -2.76 -16.31 -5.19
C LEU A 159 -2.19 -15.64 -6.43
N THR A 160 -1.30 -16.35 -7.11
CA THR A 160 -0.94 -16.04 -8.48
C THR A 160 -2.12 -16.31 -9.43
N ALA A 161 -2.01 -15.83 -10.68
CA ALA A 161 -3.03 -16.05 -11.72
C ALA A 161 -3.28 -17.55 -12.02
N ASP A 162 -2.29 -18.42 -11.77
CA ASP A 162 -2.38 -19.88 -11.91
C ASP A 162 -2.73 -20.61 -10.60
N GLY A 163 -3.02 -19.88 -9.52
CA GLY A 163 -3.56 -20.43 -8.27
C GLY A 163 -2.52 -20.99 -7.29
N HIS A 164 -1.26 -20.64 -7.46
CA HIS A 164 -0.18 -20.94 -6.52
C HIS A 164 -0.01 -19.83 -5.48
N ASN A 165 0.70 -20.11 -4.38
CA ASN A 165 1.09 -19.04 -3.46
C ASN A 165 1.97 -18.01 -4.19
N ALA A 166 1.69 -16.72 -3.98
CA ALA A 166 2.46 -15.63 -4.59
C ALA A 166 3.95 -15.67 -4.17
N PRO A 167 4.91 -15.42 -5.09
CA PRO A 167 6.32 -15.29 -4.73
C PRO A 167 6.56 -14.15 -3.75
N ALA A 168 7.41 -14.37 -2.74
CA ALA A 168 7.53 -13.43 -1.63
C ALA A 168 8.54 -12.29 -1.88
N PRO A 169 8.24 -11.06 -1.42
CA PRO A 169 9.04 -9.89 -1.76
C PRO A 169 10.42 -9.85 -1.11
N TRP A 170 10.66 -10.61 -0.03
CA TRP A 170 11.95 -10.67 0.64
C TRP A 170 12.96 -11.61 -0.04
N VAL A 171 12.51 -12.46 -0.97
CA VAL A 171 13.31 -13.57 -1.51
C VAL A 171 14.55 -13.12 -2.28
N PRO A 172 14.51 -12.11 -3.18
CA PRO A 172 15.73 -11.66 -3.85
C PRO A 172 16.81 -11.19 -2.89
N PHE A 173 16.41 -10.59 -1.76
CA PHE A 173 17.33 -10.11 -0.73
C PHE A 173 17.91 -11.25 0.12
N THR A 174 17.07 -12.19 0.58
CA THR A 174 17.54 -13.31 1.40
C THR A 174 18.42 -14.27 0.61
N ARG A 175 18.14 -14.45 -0.69
CA ARG A 175 19.03 -15.17 -1.63
C ARG A 175 20.36 -14.44 -1.84
N ALA A 176 20.36 -13.11 -1.79
CA ALA A 176 21.57 -12.29 -1.82
C ALA A 176 22.29 -12.20 -0.46
N GLY A 177 21.87 -12.97 0.54
CA GLY A 177 22.51 -13.04 1.86
C GLY A 177 22.06 -11.95 2.85
N CYS A 178 21.05 -11.16 2.51
CA CYS A 178 20.57 -10.04 3.32
C CYS A 178 19.35 -10.44 4.17
N ASN A 179 19.36 -10.07 5.45
CA ASN A 179 18.16 -10.15 6.29
C ASN A 179 17.20 -9.01 5.94
N VAL A 180 15.90 -9.29 6.00
CA VAL A 180 14.83 -8.35 5.66
C VAL A 180 13.90 -8.15 6.85
N GLY A 181 13.76 -6.91 7.32
CA GLY A 181 12.88 -6.53 8.40
C GLY A 181 11.57 -5.96 7.87
N MET A 182 10.46 -6.35 8.50
CA MET A 182 9.11 -5.92 8.13
C MET A 182 8.40 -5.35 9.35
N VAL A 183 7.89 -4.12 9.24
CA VAL A 183 7.28 -3.36 10.32
C VAL A 183 5.90 -2.88 9.89
N ALA A 184 4.86 -3.58 10.35
CA ALA A 184 3.46 -3.35 9.98
C ALA A 184 3.19 -3.42 8.46
N THR A 185 4.10 -4.02 7.71
CA THR A 185 4.02 -4.13 6.25
C THR A 185 3.07 -5.28 5.87
N PRO A 186 1.96 -5.00 5.14
CA PRO A 186 0.89 -5.95 4.83
C PRO A 186 1.39 -7.32 4.38
N ASN A 187 0.82 -8.37 4.97
CA ASN A 187 1.00 -9.80 4.63
C ASN A 187 2.43 -10.35 4.81
N THR A 188 3.43 -9.51 5.01
CA THR A 188 4.82 -9.91 5.31
C THR A 188 5.05 -10.14 6.80
N VAL A 189 4.05 -9.83 7.62
CA VAL A 189 4.01 -10.04 9.07
C VAL A 189 2.77 -10.86 9.42
N LEU A 190 2.68 -11.38 10.64
CA LEU A 190 1.42 -12.00 11.09
C LEU A 190 0.38 -10.90 11.30
N GLU A 191 -0.79 -11.04 10.70
CA GLU A 191 -1.88 -10.06 10.68
C GLU A 191 -3.01 -10.43 11.63
N ASN A 192 -3.19 -11.74 11.89
CA ASN A 192 -4.23 -12.24 12.78
C ASN A 192 -3.74 -13.42 13.64
N VAL A 193 -4.25 -13.51 14.87
CA VAL A 193 -3.86 -14.59 15.80
C VAL A 193 -4.57 -15.91 15.53
N ALA A 194 -5.69 -15.89 14.80
CA ALA A 194 -6.57 -17.04 14.63
C ALA A 194 -6.06 -18.03 13.56
N SER A 195 -5.54 -17.51 12.45
CA SER A 195 -5.01 -18.28 11.32
C SER A 195 -3.47 -18.24 11.31
N ASP A 196 -2.88 -17.04 11.34
CA ASP A 196 -1.45 -16.90 11.02
C ASP A 196 -0.53 -17.50 12.09
N VAL A 197 -0.85 -17.30 13.37
CA VAL A 197 -0.06 -17.85 14.49
C VAL A 197 -0.02 -19.39 14.44
N PRO A 198 -1.16 -20.10 14.32
CA PRO A 198 -1.15 -21.55 14.07
C PRO A 198 -0.43 -21.99 12.80
N VAL A 199 -0.50 -21.21 11.71
CA VAL A 199 0.19 -21.51 10.44
C VAL A 199 1.71 -21.47 10.62
N VAL A 200 2.24 -20.44 11.27
CA VAL A 200 3.69 -20.21 11.38
C VAL A 200 4.33 -21.00 12.54
N PHE A 201 3.68 -21.03 13.71
CA PHE A 201 4.22 -21.71 14.88
C PHE A 201 3.76 -23.17 15.00
N GLY A 202 2.70 -23.55 14.29
CA GLY A 202 2.02 -24.84 14.40
C GLY A 202 0.86 -24.79 15.40
N ALA A 203 -0.25 -25.46 15.07
CA ALA A 203 -1.49 -25.41 15.84
C ALA A 203 -1.40 -25.92 17.30
N GLY A 204 -0.38 -26.74 17.62
CA GLY A 204 -0.12 -27.25 18.98
C GLY A 204 0.96 -26.47 19.75
N SER A 205 1.45 -25.36 19.20
CA SER A 205 2.52 -24.57 19.81
C SER A 205 2.05 -23.77 21.03
N THR A 206 3.00 -23.31 21.85
CA THR A 206 2.72 -22.41 22.96
C THR A 206 2.10 -21.09 22.52
N GLU A 207 2.51 -20.61 21.34
CA GLU A 207 2.04 -19.39 20.71
C GLU A 207 0.58 -19.55 20.25
N ALA A 208 0.24 -20.68 19.63
CA ALA A 208 -1.15 -20.99 19.25
C ALA A 208 -2.06 -21.17 20.48
N LEU A 209 -1.56 -21.75 21.58
CA LEU A 209 -2.29 -21.84 22.84
C LEU A 209 -2.55 -20.47 23.45
N GLU A 210 -1.57 -19.56 23.41
CA GLU A 210 -1.75 -18.18 23.85
C GLU A 210 -2.73 -17.41 22.96
N ALA A 211 -2.62 -17.55 21.64
CA ALA A 211 -3.56 -16.98 20.69
C ALA A 211 -5.01 -17.40 20.97
N SER A 212 -5.22 -18.66 21.37
CA SER A 212 -6.55 -19.16 21.75
C SER A 212 -7.01 -18.67 23.12
N ALA A 213 -6.13 -18.71 24.13
CA ALA A 213 -6.49 -18.42 25.52
C ALA A 213 -6.51 -16.92 25.85
N SER A 214 -5.70 -16.12 25.16
CA SER A 214 -5.51 -14.69 25.40
C SER A 214 -5.23 -13.96 24.08
N PRO A 215 -6.20 -13.90 23.14
CA PRO A 215 -6.01 -13.35 21.81
C PRO A 215 -5.39 -11.95 21.81
N SER A 216 -5.84 -11.07 22.70
CA SER A 216 -5.32 -9.70 22.76
C SER A 216 -3.87 -9.63 23.25
N GLN A 217 -3.39 -10.58 24.06
CA GLN A 217 -1.96 -10.66 24.45
C GLN A 217 -1.15 -11.14 23.26
N ALA A 218 -1.61 -12.23 22.63
CA ALA A 218 -0.99 -12.77 21.43
C ALA A 218 -0.91 -11.73 20.31
N SER A 219 -1.86 -10.78 20.21
CA SER A 219 -1.78 -9.67 19.29
C SER A 219 -0.54 -8.79 19.53
N ALA A 220 -0.28 -8.39 20.78
CA ALA A 220 0.89 -7.58 21.12
C ALA A 220 2.21 -8.37 20.96
N ASP A 221 2.17 -9.67 21.26
CA ASP A 221 3.34 -10.54 21.23
C ASP A 221 3.78 -10.94 19.82
N PHE A 222 2.83 -11.28 18.94
CA PHE A 222 3.11 -12.02 17.69
C PHE A 222 2.83 -11.28 16.39
N LEU A 223 1.96 -10.26 16.39
CA LEU A 223 1.54 -9.62 15.15
C LEU A 223 2.46 -8.48 14.72
N GLY A 224 2.36 -8.11 13.45
CA GLY A 224 2.78 -6.80 12.96
C GLY A 224 4.27 -6.57 12.76
N ILE A 225 5.18 -7.43 13.28
CA ILE A 225 6.63 -7.23 13.09
C ILE A 225 7.30 -8.57 12.79
N ALA A 226 8.18 -8.62 11.79
CA ALA A 226 8.94 -9.82 11.44
C ALA A 226 10.36 -9.50 10.93
N ILE A 227 11.25 -10.49 10.99
CA ILE A 227 12.54 -10.49 10.29
C ILE A 227 12.67 -11.80 9.51
N HIS A 228 12.74 -11.71 8.19
CA HIS A 228 13.05 -12.83 7.29
C HIS A 228 14.56 -12.88 7.06
N CYS A 229 15.21 -13.93 7.54
CA CYS A 229 16.67 -14.01 7.46
C CYS A 229 17.16 -14.74 6.22
N ALA A 230 18.33 -14.33 5.73
CA ALA A 230 19.10 -15.15 4.80
C ALA A 230 19.46 -16.51 5.43
N ALA A 231 19.74 -17.50 4.58
CA ALA A 231 20.01 -18.86 5.03
C ALA A 231 21.23 -18.92 5.97
N GLY A 232 21.08 -19.64 7.09
CA GLY A 232 22.16 -19.86 8.07
C GLY A 232 22.47 -18.68 9.00
N GLN A 233 21.70 -17.59 8.93
CA GLN A 233 21.94 -16.41 9.76
C GLN A 233 21.61 -16.66 11.24
N VAL A 234 22.54 -16.27 12.12
CA VAL A 234 22.43 -16.45 13.57
C VAL A 234 21.23 -15.70 14.14
N LEU A 235 20.87 -14.56 13.56
CA LEU A 235 19.76 -13.72 14.00
C LEU A 235 18.45 -14.53 14.10
N CYS A 236 18.09 -15.28 13.07
CA CYS A 236 16.90 -16.16 13.07
C CYS A 236 17.22 -17.62 13.43
N ALA A 237 18.29 -17.88 14.20
CA ALA A 237 18.57 -19.23 14.68
C ALA A 237 17.47 -19.72 15.64
N ALA A 238 17.32 -21.05 15.77
CA ALA A 238 16.36 -21.65 16.70
C ALA A 238 16.56 -21.18 18.16
N ALA A 239 17.80 -20.85 18.55
CA ALA A 239 18.13 -20.29 19.86
C ALA A 239 17.44 -18.95 20.14
N ASN A 240 17.14 -18.18 19.09
CA ASN A 240 16.41 -16.91 19.16
C ASN A 240 14.91 -17.09 18.87
N HIS A 241 14.40 -18.33 18.91
CA HIS A 241 13.03 -18.69 18.51
C HIS A 241 12.73 -18.52 17.01
N GLY A 242 13.75 -18.56 16.14
CA GLY A 242 13.53 -18.66 14.70
C GLY A 242 12.61 -19.81 14.31
N ARG A 243 11.76 -19.58 13.31
CA ARG A 243 10.89 -20.59 12.68
C ARG A 243 11.26 -20.75 11.22
N PRO A 244 11.07 -21.93 10.61
CA PRO A 244 11.23 -22.10 9.17
C PRO A 244 10.40 -21.05 8.42
N ASP A 245 11.04 -20.31 7.53
CA ASP A 245 10.36 -19.36 6.64
C ASP A 245 9.95 -20.10 5.37
N LEU A 246 8.71 -20.60 5.36
CA LEU A 246 8.22 -21.52 4.35
C LEU A 246 7.53 -20.78 3.22
N LEU A 247 8.01 -20.99 1.98
CA LEU A 247 7.38 -20.54 0.74
C LEU A 247 7.21 -21.74 -0.22
N PRO A 248 6.09 -22.47 -0.15
CA PRO A 248 5.92 -23.76 -0.83
C PRO A 248 6.01 -23.71 -2.36
N ASP A 249 5.54 -22.63 -2.97
CA ASP A 249 5.48 -22.44 -4.43
C ASP A 249 6.53 -21.44 -4.96
N GLU A 250 7.52 -21.05 -4.15
CA GLU A 250 8.52 -20.05 -4.54
C GLU A 250 9.34 -20.53 -5.76
N PRO A 251 9.39 -19.77 -6.86
CA PRO A 251 10.21 -20.10 -8.02
C PRO A 251 11.67 -20.38 -7.62
N GLY A 252 12.23 -21.49 -8.10
CA GLY A 252 13.59 -21.92 -7.75
C GLY A 252 13.74 -22.54 -6.35
N GLY A 253 12.66 -22.60 -5.56
CA GLY A 253 12.61 -23.20 -4.23
C GLY A 253 13.16 -22.30 -3.11
N TYR A 254 12.64 -22.48 -1.90
CA TYR A 254 13.00 -21.67 -0.74
C TYR A 254 13.09 -22.53 0.53
N SER A 255 14.23 -23.19 0.70
CA SER A 255 14.48 -24.09 1.85
C SER A 255 15.74 -23.68 2.59
N GLY A 256 15.76 -23.92 3.91
CA GLY A 256 16.89 -23.52 4.78
C GLY A 256 16.87 -22.07 5.27
N TYR A 257 15.79 -21.33 4.98
CA TYR A 257 15.55 -19.99 5.47
C TYR A 257 14.72 -20.02 6.76
N SER A 258 14.93 -19.04 7.62
CA SER A 258 14.23 -18.89 8.89
C SER A 258 13.80 -17.45 9.09
N ALA A 259 12.73 -17.25 9.86
CA ALA A 259 12.24 -15.93 10.23
C ALA A 259 11.95 -15.84 11.74
N LEU A 260 12.01 -14.62 12.26
CA LEU A 260 11.50 -14.25 13.57
C LEU A 260 10.17 -13.52 13.39
N PHE A 261 9.18 -13.85 14.21
CA PHE A 261 7.85 -13.25 14.16
C PHE A 261 7.47 -12.70 15.53
N GLY A 262 6.93 -11.48 15.54
CA GLY A 262 6.38 -10.86 16.74
C GLY A 262 7.40 -10.17 17.63
N ASN A 263 6.96 -9.05 18.23
CA ASN A 263 7.78 -8.30 19.18
C ASN A 263 8.33 -9.17 20.31
N ARG A 264 7.60 -10.20 20.77
CA ARG A 264 8.04 -11.11 21.84
C ARG A 264 9.43 -11.69 21.58
N TYR A 265 9.73 -12.09 20.34
CA TYR A 265 11.00 -12.70 19.98
C TYR A 265 11.98 -11.68 19.40
N LEU A 266 11.49 -10.69 18.66
CA LEU A 266 12.33 -9.64 18.09
C LEU A 266 12.94 -8.72 19.15
N ALA A 267 12.19 -8.34 20.19
CA ALA A 267 12.71 -7.46 21.24
C ALA A 267 13.93 -8.06 21.96
N ALA A 268 13.98 -9.40 22.11
CA ALA A 268 15.10 -10.08 22.75
C ALA A 268 16.41 -9.95 21.97
N VAL A 269 16.34 -9.83 20.64
CA VAL A 269 17.52 -9.70 19.76
C VAL A 269 17.85 -8.23 19.45
N LEU A 270 16.84 -7.37 19.30
CA LEU A 270 17.01 -5.96 18.94
C LEU A 270 17.22 -5.04 20.16
N SER A 271 16.75 -5.46 21.34
CA SER A 271 16.87 -4.69 22.58
C SER A 271 17.12 -5.64 23.78
N PRO A 272 18.30 -6.27 23.86
CA PRO A 272 18.60 -7.26 24.90
C PRO A 272 18.58 -6.71 26.34
N ARG A 273 18.49 -5.39 26.51
CA ARG A 273 18.48 -4.68 27.81
C ARG A 273 17.09 -4.15 28.21
N GLY A 274 16.03 -4.38 27.43
CA GLY A 274 14.68 -3.92 27.78
C GLY A 274 13.68 -4.02 26.64
N ALA A 275 12.45 -3.56 26.86
CA ALA A 275 11.45 -3.48 25.79
C ALA A 275 11.91 -2.52 24.68
N ILE A 276 11.44 -2.77 23.45
CA ILE A 276 11.59 -1.81 22.35
C ILE A 276 10.90 -0.51 22.76
N LYS A 277 11.56 0.60 22.44
CA LYS A 277 11.10 1.95 22.69
C LYS A 277 10.85 2.64 21.36
N ASP A 278 9.97 3.62 21.34
CA ASP A 278 9.79 4.50 20.19
C ASP A 278 11.04 5.41 19.99
N ILE A 279 11.01 6.24 18.94
CA ILE A 279 12.15 7.10 18.58
C ILE A 279 12.46 8.17 19.66
N TYR A 280 11.53 8.42 20.58
CA TYR A 280 11.68 9.36 21.70
C TYR A 280 12.10 8.69 23.01
N GLY A 281 12.11 7.35 23.04
CA GLY A 281 12.56 6.55 24.17
C GLY A 281 11.44 6.06 25.09
N ASP A 282 10.17 6.24 24.70
CA ASP A 282 9.00 5.77 25.42
C ASP A 282 8.71 4.29 25.09
N PRO A 283 8.22 3.48 26.05
CA PRO A 283 7.92 2.08 25.79
C PRO A 283 6.83 1.90 24.72
N VAL A 284 7.05 1.00 23.77
CA VAL A 284 6.02 0.62 22.80
C VAL A 284 5.07 -0.37 23.46
N THR A 285 3.81 0.02 23.60
CA THR A 285 2.75 -0.81 24.19
C THR A 285 1.45 -0.72 23.41
N ASP A 286 0.62 -1.75 23.53
CA ASP A 286 -0.77 -1.68 23.08
C ASP A 286 -1.66 -0.79 23.97
N ALA A 287 -2.95 -0.69 23.60
CA ALA A 287 -3.93 0.12 24.31
C ALA A 287 -4.19 -0.33 25.77
N ALA A 288 -3.79 -1.55 26.14
CA ALA A 288 -3.87 -2.06 27.50
C ALA A 288 -2.55 -1.89 28.28
N GLY A 289 -1.53 -1.26 27.68
CA GLY A 289 -0.21 -1.06 28.28
C GLY A 289 0.69 -2.30 28.22
N ARG A 290 0.36 -3.30 27.39
CA ARG A 290 1.19 -4.50 27.21
C ARG A 290 2.31 -4.20 26.23
N PRO A 291 3.58 -4.51 26.55
CA PRO A 291 4.69 -4.29 25.64
C PRO A 291 4.51 -5.04 24.32
N GLY A 292 4.72 -4.36 23.19
CA GLY A 292 4.69 -4.97 21.87
C GLY A 292 3.81 -4.26 20.86
N PHE A 293 3.34 -5.01 19.87
CA PHE A 293 2.63 -4.47 18.73
C PHE A 293 1.33 -3.74 19.17
N PRO A 294 1.20 -2.43 18.90
CA PRO A 294 0.10 -1.63 19.42
C PRO A 294 -1.22 -1.80 18.65
N GLY A 295 -1.20 -2.57 17.57
CA GLY A 295 -2.22 -2.61 16.51
C GLY A 295 -1.78 -1.77 15.31
N ARG A 296 -2.23 -2.16 14.12
CA ARG A 296 -1.85 -1.54 12.84
C ARG A 296 -2.17 -0.03 12.84
N ASP A 297 -3.38 0.33 13.22
CA ASP A 297 -3.85 1.72 13.31
C ASP A 297 -3.14 2.54 14.41
N ARG A 298 -2.20 1.96 15.14
CA ARG A 298 -1.38 2.65 16.15
C ARG A 298 0.12 2.58 15.86
N MET A 299 0.51 2.08 14.68
CA MET A 299 1.90 2.10 14.20
C MET A 299 2.26 3.49 13.68
N SER A 300 2.41 4.42 14.61
CA SER A 300 2.81 5.80 14.33
C SER A 300 4.27 5.90 13.87
N ALA A 301 4.65 7.02 13.24
CA ALA A 301 6.02 7.26 12.81
C ALA A 301 7.07 7.07 13.93
N PRO A 302 6.88 7.58 15.17
CA PRO A 302 7.80 7.31 16.28
C PRO A 302 8.05 5.82 16.54
N ILE A 303 7.01 4.97 16.41
CA ILE A 303 7.10 3.54 16.67
C ILE A 303 7.73 2.82 15.48
N SER A 304 7.17 3.01 14.28
CA SER A 304 7.63 2.31 13.06
C SER A 304 9.08 2.63 12.75
N LEU A 305 9.47 3.92 12.79
CA LEU A 305 10.84 4.34 12.49
C LEU A 305 11.85 3.83 13.54
N SER A 306 11.42 3.60 14.80
CA SER A 306 12.29 3.03 15.82
C SER A 306 12.59 1.55 15.57
N TYR A 307 11.59 0.75 15.15
CA TYR A 307 11.82 -0.63 14.73
C TYR A 307 12.74 -0.71 13.51
N VAL A 308 12.53 0.16 12.51
CA VAL A 308 13.39 0.26 11.33
C VAL A 308 14.84 0.52 11.73
N ALA A 309 15.09 1.56 12.55
CA ALA A 309 16.43 1.88 13.01
C ALA A 309 17.04 0.73 13.83
N ALA A 310 16.29 0.15 14.77
CA ALA A 310 16.76 -0.97 15.58
C ALA A 310 17.15 -2.19 14.73
N MET A 311 16.39 -2.50 13.68
CA MET A 311 16.71 -3.58 12.73
C MET A 311 17.98 -3.28 11.94
N GLN A 312 18.12 -2.07 11.39
CA GLN A 312 19.29 -1.63 10.65
C GLN A 312 20.58 -1.69 11.50
N GLU A 313 20.49 -1.29 12.77
CA GLU A 313 21.55 -1.37 13.77
C GLU A 313 22.00 -2.80 14.12
N HIS A 314 21.10 -3.78 13.93
CA HIS A 314 21.28 -5.16 14.37
C HIS A 314 21.35 -6.16 13.19
N GLY A 315 21.97 -5.73 12.08
CA GLY A 315 22.32 -6.63 10.97
C GLY A 315 21.15 -7.00 10.05
N VAL A 316 20.16 -6.12 9.95
CA VAL A 316 19.04 -6.23 9.01
C VAL A 316 19.11 -5.07 8.00
N PRO A 317 19.92 -5.19 6.94
CA PRO A 317 20.23 -4.08 6.03
C PRO A 317 19.06 -3.66 5.13
N VAL A 318 18.03 -4.51 5.00
CA VAL A 318 16.83 -4.22 4.21
C VAL A 318 15.64 -4.13 5.16
N THR A 319 14.98 -2.99 5.21
CA THR A 319 13.83 -2.79 6.10
C THR A 319 12.66 -2.12 5.38
N TYR A 320 11.46 -2.60 5.69
CA TYR A 320 10.20 -2.02 5.25
C TYR A 320 9.39 -1.61 6.47
N ALA A 321 8.71 -0.47 6.38
CA ALA A 321 7.70 -0.10 7.34
C ALA A 321 6.48 0.56 6.70
N SER A 322 5.30 0.20 7.19
CA SER A 322 4.10 1.02 7.02
C SER A 322 3.89 1.91 8.26
N ILE A 323 3.46 3.15 8.02
CA ILE A 323 3.10 4.12 9.05
C ILE A 323 1.60 4.39 8.91
N ALA A 324 0.86 4.29 10.02
CA ALA A 324 -0.59 4.48 10.04
C ALA A 324 -1.01 5.92 9.65
N ALA A 325 -2.25 6.05 9.17
CA ALA A 325 -2.80 7.30 8.66
C ALA A 325 -2.80 8.42 9.70
N ILE A 326 -2.19 9.57 9.35
CA ILE A 326 -1.97 10.67 10.30
C ILE A 326 -3.28 11.44 10.59
N HIS A 327 -4.26 11.36 9.69
CA HIS A 327 -5.55 12.03 9.84
C HIS A 327 -6.51 11.32 10.81
N ASP A 328 -6.18 10.13 11.31
CA ASP A 328 -7.02 9.40 12.25
C ASP A 328 -6.77 9.81 13.71
N ASP A 329 -7.84 9.87 14.51
CA ASP A 329 -7.71 9.93 15.96
C ASP A 329 -7.48 8.51 16.51
N HIS A 330 -6.21 8.12 16.60
CA HIS A 330 -5.80 6.80 17.08
C HIS A 330 -6.15 6.52 18.56
N ALA A 331 -6.73 7.49 19.29
CA ALA A 331 -7.33 7.31 20.62
C ALA A 331 -8.84 6.97 20.57
N GLY A 332 -9.42 6.80 19.38
CA GLY A 332 -10.82 6.43 19.17
C GLY A 332 -11.78 7.61 19.03
N GLY A 333 -11.26 8.80 18.71
CA GLY A 333 -12.06 9.96 18.37
C GLY A 333 -12.54 9.97 16.92
N GLN A 334 -13.01 11.13 16.46
CA GLN A 334 -13.39 11.33 15.05
C GLN A 334 -12.13 11.61 14.24
N PRO A 335 -12.02 11.10 12.99
CA PRO A 335 -10.93 11.48 12.11
C PRO A 335 -10.91 13.00 11.88
N TYR A 336 -9.72 13.54 11.65
CA TYR A 336 -9.50 14.96 11.50
C TYR A 336 -9.74 15.42 10.06
N GLY A 337 -10.23 16.65 9.91
CA GLY A 337 -10.25 17.33 8.61
C GLY A 337 -8.97 18.13 8.34
N PRO A 338 -8.67 18.46 7.07
CA PRO A 338 -7.50 19.24 6.69
C PRO A 338 -7.35 20.53 7.51
N GLY A 339 -6.14 20.79 8.01
CA GLY A 339 -5.85 22.01 8.76
C GLY A 339 -6.51 22.10 10.16
N GLN A 340 -7.20 21.05 10.64
CA GLN A 340 -7.60 20.99 12.04
C GLN A 340 -6.38 20.95 12.95
N ALA A 341 -6.46 21.63 14.10
CA ALA A 341 -5.33 21.76 15.02
C ALA A 341 -4.74 20.41 15.47
N ALA A 342 -5.58 19.39 15.67
CA ALA A 342 -5.14 18.05 16.04
C ALA A 342 -4.39 17.36 14.89
N TYR A 343 -4.87 17.49 13.65
CA TYR A 343 -4.19 16.93 12.48
C TYR A 343 -2.81 17.57 12.27
N VAL A 344 -2.76 18.90 12.31
CA VAL A 344 -1.50 19.67 12.20
C VAL A 344 -0.52 19.32 13.32
N ALA A 345 -1.01 19.02 14.53
CA ALA A 345 -0.17 18.56 15.63
C ALA A 345 0.38 17.14 15.39
N ALA A 346 -0.43 16.23 14.84
CA ALA A 346 0.00 14.88 14.47
C ALA A 346 1.07 14.93 13.36
N LEU A 347 0.88 15.76 12.32
CA LEU A 347 1.86 15.98 11.27
C LEU A 347 3.18 16.52 11.84
N LYS A 348 3.15 17.52 12.74
CA LYS A 348 4.36 18.02 13.42
C LYS A 348 5.07 16.95 14.25
N ALA A 349 4.34 16.06 14.91
CA ALA A 349 4.92 14.97 15.68
C ALA A 349 5.58 13.92 14.77
N THR A 350 4.97 13.64 13.62
CA THR A 350 5.54 12.78 12.56
C THR A 350 6.82 13.40 11.97
N ASP A 351 6.81 14.69 11.64
CA ASP A 351 7.98 15.41 11.13
C ASP A 351 9.17 15.36 12.10
N ALA A 352 8.91 15.61 13.39
CA ALA A 352 9.91 15.49 14.44
C ALA A 352 10.47 14.05 14.59
N ALA A 353 9.65 13.03 14.31
CA ALA A 353 10.08 11.64 14.33
C ALA A 353 11.08 11.35 13.20
N PHE A 354 10.85 11.90 12.00
CA PHE A 354 11.81 11.81 10.89
C PHE A 354 13.15 12.50 11.19
N VAL A 355 13.13 13.66 11.87
CA VAL A 355 14.38 14.30 12.33
C VAL A 355 15.18 13.37 13.23
N SER A 356 14.49 12.76 14.20
CA SER A 356 15.11 11.87 15.18
C SER A 356 15.59 10.57 14.54
N PHE A 357 14.84 10.05 13.58
CA PHE A 357 15.18 8.88 12.78
C PHE A 357 16.44 9.10 11.95
N PHE A 358 16.52 10.17 11.16
CA PHE A 358 17.71 10.46 10.36
C PHE A 358 18.95 10.69 11.25
N ALA A 359 18.79 11.37 12.38
CA ALA A 359 19.88 11.55 13.34
C ALA A 359 20.36 10.22 13.94
N ARG A 360 19.43 9.30 14.25
CA ARG A 360 19.74 7.96 14.76
C ARG A 360 20.50 7.12 13.73
N LEU A 361 19.99 7.03 12.51
CA LEU A 361 20.70 6.33 11.42
C LEU A 361 22.10 6.91 11.16
N GLN A 362 22.22 8.24 11.15
CA GLN A 362 23.50 8.91 10.92
C GLN A 362 24.53 8.59 12.03
N ALA A 363 24.08 8.38 13.27
CA ALA A 363 24.97 8.00 14.37
C ALA A 363 25.69 6.66 14.13
N ASP A 364 25.07 5.77 13.35
CA ASP A 364 25.63 4.48 12.93
C ASP A 364 26.21 4.51 11.51
N GLY A 365 26.36 5.71 10.92
CA GLY A 365 26.92 5.89 9.58
C GLY A 365 25.98 5.45 8.46
N ILE A 366 24.69 5.30 8.73
CA ILE A 366 23.65 5.00 7.74
C ILE A 366 23.07 6.32 7.25
N ASP A 367 23.31 6.67 6.00
CA ASP A 367 22.79 7.90 5.40
C ASP A 367 22.57 7.76 3.89
N ARG A 368 22.17 8.85 3.24
CA ARG A 368 21.89 8.89 1.78
C ARG A 368 23.08 8.51 0.89
N THR A 369 24.30 8.41 1.41
CA THR A 369 25.49 8.08 0.63
C THR A 369 25.73 6.58 0.53
N ASN A 370 25.12 5.78 1.40
CA ASN A 370 25.21 4.32 1.42
C ASN A 370 23.86 3.59 1.52
N THR A 371 22.75 4.34 1.51
CA THR A 371 21.40 3.80 1.66
C THR A 371 20.54 4.19 0.47
N LEU A 372 19.77 3.23 -0.05
CA LEU A 372 18.63 3.51 -0.91
C LEU A 372 17.39 3.67 -0.03
N PHE A 373 16.88 4.89 0.05
CA PHE A 373 15.59 5.18 0.65
C PHE A 373 14.50 5.19 -0.43
N VAL A 374 13.39 4.54 -0.12
CA VAL A 374 12.15 4.61 -0.89
C VAL A 374 11.06 5.10 0.05
N PHE A 375 10.41 6.20 -0.29
CA PHE A 375 9.24 6.70 0.42
C PHE A 375 8.04 6.67 -0.52
N SER A 376 6.86 6.35 -0.02
CA SER A 376 5.64 6.41 -0.83
C SER A 376 4.43 6.65 0.05
N GLY A 377 3.41 7.32 -0.47
CA GLY A 377 2.04 7.04 -0.04
C GLY A 377 1.61 5.68 -0.61
N ASP A 378 0.74 4.93 0.08
CA ASP A 378 0.07 3.76 -0.51
C ASP A 378 -1.06 4.21 -1.44
N GLU A 379 -2.02 4.95 -0.91
CA GLU A 379 -3.14 5.59 -1.60
C GLU A 379 -3.37 7.02 -1.06
N GLY A 380 -4.25 7.75 -1.73
CA GLY A 380 -4.93 8.90 -1.12
C GLY A 380 -6.31 8.53 -0.57
N ALA A 381 -7.00 9.48 0.05
CA ALA A 381 -8.42 9.39 0.37
C ALA A 381 -9.15 10.71 0.07
N HIS A 382 -10.46 10.63 -0.08
CA HIS A 382 -11.30 11.81 -0.21
C HIS A 382 -11.83 12.24 1.15
N PHE A 383 -11.50 13.46 1.60
CA PHE A 383 -12.12 14.05 2.78
C PHE A 383 -13.57 14.45 2.50
N ALA A 384 -14.51 13.77 3.13
CA ALA A 384 -15.92 14.09 3.09
C ALA A 384 -16.32 14.96 4.30
N GLY A 385 -16.59 16.25 4.05
CA GLY A 385 -16.95 17.20 5.09
C GLY A 385 -17.61 18.48 4.55
N SER A 386 -18.07 19.34 5.46
CA SER A 386 -18.51 20.68 5.09
C SER A 386 -17.33 21.54 4.59
N ALA A 387 -17.59 22.72 4.05
CA ALA A 387 -16.51 23.69 3.83
C ALA A 387 -15.76 24.01 5.14
N ALA A 388 -14.46 24.28 5.02
CA ALA A 388 -13.61 24.70 6.13
C ALA A 388 -13.98 26.11 6.60
N GLY A 389 -13.88 26.35 7.91
CA GLY A 389 -14.05 27.67 8.51
C GLY A 389 -13.03 27.94 9.63
N PRO A 390 -12.80 29.20 10.03
CA PRO A 390 -13.33 30.42 9.40
C PRO A 390 -12.76 30.64 7.99
N ASP A 391 -13.42 31.48 7.18
CA ASP A 391 -12.95 31.82 5.83
C ASP A 391 -11.48 32.25 5.85
N GLY A 392 -10.66 31.61 5.01
CA GLY A 392 -9.22 31.85 4.95
C GLY A 392 -8.41 31.17 6.06
N CYS A 393 -8.98 30.19 6.77
CA CYS A 393 -8.18 29.28 7.58
C CYS A 393 -7.13 28.57 6.70
N ASP A 394 -5.94 28.34 7.25
CA ASP A 394 -4.80 27.74 6.56
C ASP A 394 -4.22 26.54 7.32
N GLY A 395 -4.81 26.19 8.46
CA GLY A 395 -4.35 25.17 9.40
C GLY A 395 -3.08 25.51 10.18
N VAL A 396 -2.24 26.41 9.66
CA VAL A 396 -0.94 26.75 10.23
C VAL A 396 -1.03 27.95 11.16
N ALA A 397 -1.49 29.09 10.66
CA ALA A 397 -1.69 30.31 11.44
C ALA A 397 -3.09 30.36 12.03
N THR A 398 -4.09 29.89 11.28
CA THR A 398 -5.49 29.83 11.69
C THR A 398 -6.01 28.40 11.49
N PRO A 399 -6.26 27.65 12.58
CA PRO A 399 -6.81 26.31 12.49
C PRO A 399 -8.15 26.29 11.77
N CYS A 400 -8.35 25.28 10.93
CA CYS A 400 -9.62 25.02 10.27
C CYS A 400 -10.57 24.22 11.18
N VAL A 401 -11.87 24.45 11.02
CA VAL A 401 -12.96 23.80 11.73
C VAL A 401 -14.06 23.47 10.72
N TYR A 402 -14.66 22.29 10.87
CA TYR A 402 -15.69 21.77 9.98
C TYR A 402 -17.00 21.60 10.77
N GLN A 403 -18.12 22.09 10.23
CA GLN A 403 -19.43 21.98 10.88
C GLN A 403 -19.99 20.57 10.82
N LYS A 404 -19.69 19.86 9.74
CA LYS A 404 -20.04 18.46 9.52
C LYS A 404 -18.81 17.75 8.96
N VAL A 405 -18.56 16.55 9.46
CA VAL A 405 -17.48 15.66 9.02
C VAL A 405 -18.12 14.28 8.83
N GLY A 406 -17.75 13.58 7.76
CA GLY A 406 -18.18 12.21 7.50
C GLY A 406 -18.64 11.96 6.07
N ALA A 407 -18.23 10.83 5.52
CA ALA A 407 -18.74 10.25 4.30
C ALA A 407 -20.24 9.99 4.43
N THR A 408 -20.91 10.11 3.29
CA THR A 408 -22.32 9.79 3.18
C THR A 408 -22.49 8.29 2.95
N SER A 409 -22.91 7.56 3.97
CA SER A 409 -23.31 6.16 3.84
C SER A 409 -24.59 6.03 3.02
N ALA A 410 -24.53 5.26 1.94
CA ALA A 410 -25.66 4.94 1.07
C ALA A 410 -25.99 3.44 1.14
N ASN A 411 -27.23 3.11 1.50
CA ASN A 411 -27.76 1.75 1.49
C ASN A 411 -28.15 1.37 0.04
N LEU A 412 -27.24 0.72 -0.67
CA LEU A 412 -27.38 0.36 -2.08
C LEU A 412 -28.61 -0.53 -2.32
N ASN A 413 -28.82 -1.54 -1.48
CA ASN A 413 -29.96 -2.46 -1.60
C ASN A 413 -31.31 -1.72 -1.46
N GLY A 414 -31.41 -0.80 -0.49
CA GLY A 414 -32.60 0.01 -0.32
C GLY A 414 -32.85 1.00 -1.47
N LEU A 415 -31.79 1.58 -2.04
CA LEU A 415 -31.89 2.47 -3.21
C LEU A 415 -32.30 1.71 -4.48
N LEU A 416 -31.78 0.50 -4.69
CA LEU A 416 -32.18 -0.40 -5.78
C LEU A 416 -33.64 -0.85 -5.64
N ALA A 417 -34.08 -1.21 -4.43
CA ALA A 417 -35.45 -1.64 -4.16
C ALA A 417 -36.48 -0.55 -4.47
N ARG A 418 -36.15 0.73 -4.25
CA ARG A 418 -37.00 1.87 -4.63
C ARG A 418 -37.22 2.00 -6.14
N GLN A 419 -36.34 1.41 -6.93
CA GLN A 419 -36.46 1.33 -8.39
C GLN A 419 -37.08 0.01 -8.85
N GLY A 420 -37.51 -0.85 -7.93
CA GLY A 420 -38.06 -2.17 -8.23
C GLY A 420 -37.01 -3.25 -8.50
N VAL A 421 -35.73 -2.98 -8.26
CA VAL A 421 -34.65 -3.96 -8.39
C VAL A 421 -34.53 -4.75 -7.09
N ASN A 422 -34.82 -6.05 -7.15
CA ASN A 422 -34.83 -6.96 -5.98
C ASN A 422 -33.78 -8.07 -6.08
N THR A 423 -32.75 -7.89 -6.91
CA THR A 423 -31.63 -8.84 -7.01
C THR A 423 -30.98 -8.99 -5.63
N SER A 424 -30.77 -10.23 -5.18
CA SER A 424 -30.07 -10.51 -3.93
C SER A 424 -28.56 -10.48 -4.17
N PHE A 425 -27.83 -9.75 -3.33
CA PHE A 425 -26.38 -9.63 -3.39
C PHE A 425 -25.78 -9.33 -2.02
N ALA A 426 -24.47 -9.50 -1.90
CA ALA A 426 -23.69 -9.07 -0.76
C ALA A 426 -22.49 -8.24 -1.21
N ALA A 427 -22.05 -7.33 -0.36
CA ALA A 427 -20.86 -6.51 -0.54
C ALA A 427 -20.36 -6.07 0.84
N LEU A 428 -19.08 -5.72 0.92
CA LEU A 428 -18.53 -5.04 2.09
C LEU A 428 -18.76 -3.52 1.94
N PRO A 429 -18.95 -2.77 3.05
CA PRO A 429 -19.07 -1.32 2.96
C PRO A 429 -17.80 -0.69 2.39
N ASP A 430 -17.91 0.08 1.33
CA ASP A 430 -16.77 0.67 0.62
C ASP A 430 -17.21 1.80 -0.32
N ALA A 431 -16.30 2.66 -0.77
CA ALA A 431 -16.65 3.65 -1.81
C ALA A 431 -16.56 3.07 -3.23
N ALA A 432 -15.90 1.93 -3.41
CA ALA A 432 -15.90 1.11 -4.61
C ALA A 432 -16.21 -0.38 -4.29
N PRO A 433 -17.40 -0.71 -3.75
CA PRO A 433 -17.68 -2.05 -3.26
C PRO A 433 -17.65 -3.10 -4.38
N ALA A 434 -16.97 -4.20 -4.10
CA ALA A 434 -17.08 -5.45 -4.83
C ALA A 434 -18.44 -6.13 -4.53
N ILE A 435 -19.29 -6.24 -5.55
CA ILE A 435 -20.64 -6.80 -5.48
C ILE A 435 -20.62 -8.29 -5.83
N TYR A 436 -21.19 -9.12 -4.98
CA TYR A 436 -21.35 -10.57 -5.20
C TYR A 436 -22.84 -10.91 -5.28
N VAL A 437 -23.33 -11.14 -6.50
CA VAL A 437 -24.73 -11.53 -6.71
C VAL A 437 -24.96 -12.96 -6.22
N THR A 438 -25.99 -13.15 -5.40
CA THR A 438 -26.32 -14.45 -4.82
C THR A 438 -26.61 -15.48 -5.92
N GLY A 439 -26.00 -16.66 -5.81
CA GLY A 439 -26.03 -17.72 -6.81
C GLY A 439 -24.89 -17.66 -7.82
N ASN A 440 -24.04 -16.63 -7.76
CA ASN A 440 -22.94 -16.35 -8.70
C ASN A 440 -23.37 -16.54 -10.18
N PRO A 441 -24.44 -15.87 -10.62
CA PRO A 441 -24.95 -16.05 -11.97
C PRO A 441 -23.98 -15.46 -12.99
N ALA A 442 -24.13 -15.87 -14.26
CA ALA A 442 -23.39 -15.28 -15.36
C ALA A 442 -23.61 -13.76 -15.43
N ARG A 443 -22.59 -13.03 -15.91
CA ARG A 443 -22.60 -11.57 -16.01
C ARG A 443 -23.76 -11.00 -16.84
N ASP A 444 -24.18 -11.74 -17.86
CA ASP A 444 -25.30 -11.38 -18.75
C ASP A 444 -26.66 -11.91 -18.26
N SER A 445 -26.73 -12.49 -17.05
CA SER A 445 -27.99 -12.92 -16.46
C SER A 445 -28.90 -11.73 -16.17
N SER A 446 -30.22 -11.96 -16.22
CA SER A 446 -31.20 -10.91 -15.91
C SER A 446 -31.02 -10.34 -14.50
N ALA A 447 -30.56 -11.13 -13.53
CA ALA A 447 -30.32 -10.71 -12.16
C ALA A 447 -29.17 -9.71 -12.06
N THR A 448 -28.01 -10.04 -12.66
CA THR A 448 -26.83 -9.18 -12.69
C THR A 448 -27.10 -7.90 -13.48
N ARG A 449 -27.66 -8.03 -14.68
CA ARG A 449 -27.98 -6.89 -15.55
C ARG A 449 -29.00 -5.93 -14.94
N SER A 450 -29.99 -6.45 -14.20
CA SER A 450 -30.96 -5.62 -13.47
C SER A 450 -30.29 -4.79 -12.37
N LEU A 451 -29.32 -5.38 -11.65
CA LEU A 451 -28.53 -4.68 -10.63
C LEU A 451 -27.67 -3.58 -11.25
N GLU A 452 -26.94 -3.86 -12.32
CA GLU A 452 -26.03 -2.92 -12.97
C GLU A 452 -26.77 -1.71 -13.57
N ARG A 453 -27.86 -1.95 -14.32
CA ARG A 453 -28.71 -0.86 -14.82
C ARG A 453 -29.33 -0.05 -13.69
N GLY A 454 -29.83 -0.73 -12.66
CA GLY A 454 -30.38 -0.09 -11.48
C GLY A 454 -29.36 0.80 -10.78
N ALA A 455 -28.14 0.31 -10.58
CA ALA A 455 -27.05 1.05 -9.96
C ALA A 455 -26.69 2.32 -10.77
N GLY A 456 -26.53 2.18 -12.09
CA GLY A 456 -26.27 3.31 -12.99
C GLY A 456 -27.39 4.36 -13.05
N ALA A 457 -28.61 4.01 -12.66
CA ALA A 457 -29.76 4.91 -12.61
C ALA A 457 -29.98 5.57 -11.23
N ILE A 458 -29.23 5.20 -10.19
CA ILE A 458 -29.39 5.79 -8.86
C ILE A 458 -28.93 7.26 -8.88
N SER A 459 -29.84 8.13 -8.46
CA SER A 459 -29.52 9.50 -8.03
C SER A 459 -29.94 9.71 -6.58
N VAL A 460 -29.13 10.47 -5.83
CA VAL A 460 -29.37 10.78 -4.42
C VAL A 460 -29.23 12.27 -4.16
N GLN A 461 -29.95 12.76 -3.15
CA GLN A 461 -29.78 14.12 -2.67
C GLN A 461 -28.60 14.18 -1.69
N SER A 462 -27.65 15.09 -1.91
CA SER A 462 -26.49 15.28 -1.02
C SER A 462 -26.94 15.82 0.36
N PRO A 463 -26.51 15.21 1.47
CA PRO A 463 -26.77 15.76 2.81
C PRO A 463 -25.95 17.04 3.11
N TYR A 464 -24.99 17.37 2.24
CA TYR A 464 -24.16 18.57 2.32
C TYR A 464 -24.73 19.70 1.47
N THR A 465 -24.90 19.50 0.17
CA THR A 465 -25.31 20.57 -0.77
C THR A 465 -26.81 20.64 -1.03
N GLN A 466 -27.56 19.58 -0.71
CA GLN A 466 -28.98 19.40 -1.07
C GLN A 466 -29.26 19.23 -2.56
N ASP A 467 -28.23 19.14 -3.41
CA ASP A 467 -28.38 18.83 -4.83
C ASP A 467 -28.64 17.34 -5.05
N THR A 468 -29.39 17.00 -6.10
CA THR A 468 -29.59 15.61 -6.53
C THR A 468 -28.65 15.31 -7.68
N ALA A 469 -27.81 14.29 -7.54
CA ALA A 469 -26.83 13.87 -8.53
C ALA A 469 -26.74 12.33 -8.59
N PRO A 470 -26.14 11.75 -9.66
CA PRO A 470 -25.82 10.33 -9.71
C PRO A 470 -24.98 9.89 -8.52
N LEU A 471 -25.27 8.70 -7.98
CA LEU A 471 -24.50 8.11 -6.87
C LEU A 471 -23.24 7.39 -7.35
N ILE A 472 -23.31 6.76 -8.52
CA ILE A 472 -22.24 5.92 -9.08
C ILE A 472 -21.54 6.71 -10.19
N ALA A 473 -20.23 6.88 -10.06
CA ALA A 473 -19.38 7.54 -11.05
C ALA A 473 -19.03 6.60 -12.21
N LEU A 474 -18.56 5.39 -11.90
CA LEU A 474 -18.14 4.38 -12.88
C LEU A 474 -18.50 2.97 -12.40
N MET A 475 -18.58 2.02 -13.33
CA MET A 475 -18.90 0.62 -13.06
C MET A 475 -18.01 -0.31 -13.87
N ALA A 476 -17.60 -1.43 -13.28
CA ALA A 476 -16.86 -2.49 -13.94
C ALA A 476 -17.52 -3.85 -13.72
N ASP A 477 -17.78 -4.60 -14.78
CA ASP A 477 -18.13 -6.02 -14.72
C ASP A 477 -16.87 -6.90 -14.87
N PRO A 478 -16.96 -8.24 -14.87
CA PRO A 478 -15.78 -9.10 -14.94
C PRO A 478 -14.90 -8.92 -16.20
N VAL A 479 -15.42 -8.34 -17.29
CA VAL A 479 -14.63 -8.07 -18.48
C VAL A 479 -13.79 -6.80 -18.30
N ALA A 480 -14.40 -5.72 -17.81
CA ALA A 480 -13.66 -4.51 -17.48
C ALA A 480 -12.67 -4.77 -16.34
N MET A 481 -13.10 -5.48 -15.28
CA MET A 481 -12.21 -5.85 -14.16
C MET A 481 -10.98 -6.62 -14.62
N LYS A 482 -11.10 -7.52 -15.60
CA LYS A 482 -9.94 -8.22 -16.16
C LYS A 482 -8.96 -7.26 -16.83
N LEU A 483 -9.46 -6.25 -17.56
CA LEU A 483 -8.60 -5.21 -18.14
C LEU A 483 -7.88 -4.40 -17.04
N LEU A 484 -8.59 -4.12 -15.95
CA LEU A 484 -8.12 -3.29 -14.84
C LEU A 484 -7.25 -4.04 -13.80
N HIS A 485 -6.95 -5.33 -14.02
CA HIS A 485 -6.25 -6.19 -13.07
C HIS A 485 -6.99 -6.44 -11.74
N MET A 486 -8.33 -6.39 -11.79
CA MET A 486 -9.24 -6.55 -10.65
C MET A 486 -9.91 -7.94 -10.62
N THR A 487 -9.23 -8.97 -11.12
CA THR A 487 -9.65 -10.37 -11.04
C THR A 487 -8.62 -11.17 -10.26
N THR A 488 -8.87 -12.42 -9.90
CA THR A 488 -7.88 -13.26 -9.19
C THR A 488 -7.85 -14.68 -9.77
N GLY A 489 -6.79 -15.43 -9.48
CA GLY A 489 -6.61 -16.82 -9.91
C GLY A 489 -7.71 -17.76 -9.43
N ASP A 490 -8.54 -17.31 -8.48
CA ASP A 490 -9.78 -17.97 -8.11
C ASP A 490 -11.05 -17.26 -8.66
N PRO A 491 -11.80 -17.90 -9.56
CA PRO A 491 -13.09 -17.37 -10.01
C PRO A 491 -14.11 -17.14 -8.87
N ALA A 492 -14.06 -17.89 -7.76
CA ALA A 492 -15.01 -17.70 -6.66
C ALA A 492 -14.76 -16.43 -5.84
N ARG A 493 -13.58 -15.81 -5.95
CA ARG A 493 -13.25 -14.51 -5.35
C ARG A 493 -13.53 -13.33 -6.27
N THR A 494 -13.72 -13.57 -7.56
CA THR A 494 -13.98 -12.50 -8.53
C THR A 494 -15.42 -11.98 -8.36
N PRO A 495 -15.63 -10.69 -8.11
CA PRO A 495 -16.97 -10.15 -7.91
C PRO A 495 -17.80 -10.15 -9.20
N SER A 496 -19.11 -10.00 -9.07
CA SER A 496 -20.03 -9.82 -10.19
C SER A 496 -19.94 -8.44 -10.81
N ALA A 497 -19.63 -7.41 -10.00
CA ALA A 497 -19.37 -6.04 -10.45
C ALA A 497 -18.60 -5.25 -9.37
N VAL A 498 -17.93 -4.18 -9.75
CA VAL A 498 -17.40 -3.15 -8.85
C VAL A 498 -18.03 -1.80 -9.22
N LEU A 499 -18.51 -1.07 -8.23
CA LEU A 499 -19.23 0.20 -8.43
C LEU A 499 -18.45 1.34 -7.79
N PHE A 500 -17.81 2.21 -8.57
CA PHE A 500 -17.11 3.38 -8.06
C PHE A 500 -18.11 4.48 -7.73
N ALA A 501 -18.34 4.75 -6.45
CA ALA A 501 -19.23 5.82 -6.01
C ALA A 501 -18.62 7.21 -6.26
N MET A 502 -19.47 8.23 -6.23
CA MET A 502 -19.01 9.62 -6.12
C MET A 502 -18.21 9.82 -4.82
N PRO A 503 -17.22 10.74 -4.78
CA PRO A 503 -16.19 10.76 -3.73
C PRO A 503 -16.70 10.88 -2.29
N ASP A 504 -17.79 11.63 -2.07
CA ASP A 504 -18.42 11.81 -0.76
C ASP A 504 -19.11 10.55 -0.21
N TYR A 505 -19.26 9.48 -0.98
CA TYR A 505 -20.15 8.37 -0.67
C TYR A 505 -19.41 7.07 -0.37
N SER A 506 -19.88 6.38 0.68
CA SER A 506 -19.56 4.98 0.95
C SER A 506 -20.84 4.15 0.82
N LEU A 507 -20.77 3.06 0.04
CA LEU A 507 -21.89 2.20 -0.27
C LEU A 507 -21.92 1.01 0.68
N SER A 508 -23.12 0.62 1.13
CA SER A 508 -23.31 -0.53 2.02
C SER A 508 -24.55 -1.34 1.63
N VAL A 509 -24.63 -2.59 2.12
CA VAL A 509 -25.81 -3.45 1.93
C VAL A 509 -26.65 -3.46 3.20
N GLY A 510 -27.76 -2.72 3.19
CA GLY A 510 -28.72 -2.64 4.29
C GLY A 510 -30.11 -3.18 3.93
N PRO A 511 -31.12 -3.00 4.79
CA PRO A 511 -32.49 -3.42 4.54
C PRO A 511 -33.10 -2.72 3.32
N ALA A 512 -33.82 -3.46 2.46
CA ALA A 512 -34.48 -2.94 1.26
C ALA A 512 -35.53 -1.84 1.56
N SER A 513 -36.10 -1.85 2.76
CA SER A 513 -37.12 -0.89 3.19
C SER A 513 -36.57 0.52 3.43
N CYS A 514 -35.26 0.67 3.67
CA CYS A 514 -34.68 1.88 4.25
C CYS A 514 -35.53 2.38 5.45
N GLN A 515 -35.70 1.54 6.47
CA GLN A 515 -36.35 1.97 7.72
C GLN A 515 -35.56 3.10 8.41
N SER A 516 -34.23 3.12 8.25
CA SER A 516 -33.37 4.31 8.41
C SER A 516 -33.29 5.10 7.09
N ALA A 517 -32.79 6.33 7.09
CA ALA A 517 -32.52 7.04 5.84
C ALA A 517 -31.64 6.17 4.90
N CYS A 518 -32.00 6.07 3.62
CA CYS A 518 -31.16 5.33 2.65
C CYS A 518 -29.79 5.97 2.46
N VAL A 519 -29.66 7.24 2.85
CA VAL A 519 -28.48 8.09 2.69
C VAL A 519 -28.34 8.87 3.99
N ALA A 520 -27.20 8.76 4.67
CA ALA A 520 -26.93 9.45 5.93
C ALA A 520 -25.42 9.74 6.08
N VAL A 521 -25.08 10.86 6.70
CA VAL A 521 -23.69 11.17 7.06
C VAL A 521 -23.24 10.20 8.15
N ASN A 522 -22.12 9.52 7.93
CA ASN A 522 -21.43 8.73 8.93
C ASN A 522 -20.22 9.51 9.46
N PRO A 523 -20.31 10.09 10.67
CA PRO A 523 -19.23 10.94 11.17
C PRO A 523 -17.93 10.19 11.40
N THR A 524 -17.98 8.88 11.65
CA THR A 524 -16.79 8.07 11.96
C THR A 524 -15.97 7.68 10.74
N LEU A 525 -16.41 8.02 9.53
CA LEU A 525 -15.71 7.73 8.27
C LEU A 525 -15.50 9.05 7.55
N ALA A 526 -14.49 9.85 7.90
CA ALA A 526 -14.29 11.15 7.24
C ALA A 526 -13.54 11.05 5.91
N TRP A 527 -12.77 9.99 5.70
CA TRP A 527 -11.87 9.81 4.57
C TRP A 527 -12.26 8.56 3.78
N ASN A 528 -12.80 8.74 2.57
CA ASN A 528 -13.20 7.65 1.68
C ASN A 528 -12.03 7.21 0.81
N ARG A 529 -11.74 5.91 0.84
CA ARG A 529 -10.75 5.25 -0.02
C ARG A 529 -11.44 4.51 -1.17
N GLY A 530 -10.67 3.99 -2.13
CA GLY A 530 -11.18 3.11 -3.19
C GLY A 530 -11.91 3.78 -4.36
N THR A 531 -12.28 5.05 -4.27
CA THR A 531 -12.95 5.78 -5.37
C THR A 531 -12.01 5.98 -6.58
N ILE A 532 -12.55 6.41 -7.71
CA ILE A 532 -11.76 6.74 -8.92
C ILE A 532 -11.28 8.20 -8.95
N SER A 533 -11.52 8.99 -7.90
CA SER A 533 -11.16 10.42 -7.93
C SER A 533 -9.64 10.62 -7.84
N PRO A 534 -9.09 11.68 -8.46
CA PRO A 534 -7.65 11.90 -8.46
C PRO A 534 -7.01 12.08 -7.07
N ASP A 535 -7.72 12.64 -6.10
CA ASP A 535 -7.28 12.77 -4.71
C ASP A 535 -7.19 11.43 -3.96
N VAL A 536 -7.82 10.37 -4.49
CA VAL A 536 -7.67 9.00 -3.98
C VAL A 536 -6.60 8.23 -4.78
N THR A 537 -6.61 8.38 -6.10
CA THR A 537 -5.86 7.52 -7.03
C THR A 537 -4.49 8.06 -7.40
N THR A 538 -4.28 9.38 -7.33
CA THR A 538 -2.97 10.03 -7.52
C THR A 538 -2.29 10.20 -6.16
N THR A 539 -1.18 9.52 -5.99
CA THR A 539 -0.33 9.56 -4.80
C THR A 539 1.07 10.08 -5.18
N TRP A 540 2.07 9.79 -4.38
CA TRP A 540 3.45 10.18 -4.61
C TRP A 540 4.42 9.09 -4.17
N ALA A 541 5.61 9.08 -4.77
CA ALA A 541 6.72 8.23 -4.34
C ALA A 541 8.05 8.96 -4.49
N ALA A 542 9.04 8.64 -3.68
CA ALA A 542 10.38 9.20 -3.77
C ALA A 542 11.44 8.11 -3.69
N LEU A 543 12.46 8.26 -4.54
CA LEU A 543 13.69 7.48 -4.51
C LEU A 543 14.82 8.42 -4.10
N VAL A 544 15.63 8.03 -3.11
CA VAL A 544 16.77 8.81 -2.62
C VAL A 544 17.95 7.88 -2.36
N GLY A 545 19.13 8.20 -2.89
CA GLY A 545 20.34 7.44 -2.60
C GLY A 545 21.28 7.32 -3.80
N PRO A 546 22.37 6.53 -3.66
CA PRO A 546 23.32 6.33 -4.75
C PRO A 546 22.63 5.77 -6.00
N GLY A 547 22.87 6.41 -7.16
CA GLY A 547 22.31 5.99 -8.44
C GLY A 547 20.98 6.63 -8.80
N VAL A 548 20.38 7.41 -7.89
CA VAL A 548 19.18 8.21 -8.15
C VAL A 548 19.58 9.66 -8.42
N LYS A 549 18.97 10.29 -9.42
CA LYS A 549 19.17 11.70 -9.74
C LYS A 549 18.53 12.59 -8.65
N PRO A 550 19.21 13.64 -8.17
CA PRO A 550 18.63 14.62 -7.27
C PRO A 550 17.83 15.67 -8.08
N GLN A 551 16.66 15.30 -8.57
CA GLN A 551 15.83 16.16 -9.43
C GLN A 551 14.82 17.02 -8.67
N GLY A 552 14.61 16.75 -7.37
CA GLY A 552 13.50 17.35 -6.64
C GLY A 552 12.16 16.76 -7.09
N VAL A 553 11.12 17.59 -7.17
CA VAL A 553 9.80 17.18 -7.64
C VAL A 553 9.81 16.95 -9.16
N SER A 554 9.27 15.82 -9.58
CA SER A 554 9.01 15.44 -10.96
C SER A 554 7.52 15.19 -11.16
N ASP A 555 6.84 16.10 -11.88
CA ASP A 555 5.41 16.10 -12.13
C ASP A 555 5.01 15.48 -13.49
N GLY A 556 5.92 15.46 -14.46
CA GLY A 556 5.64 14.97 -15.81
C GLY A 556 5.73 13.45 -16.00
N LEU A 557 6.25 12.71 -15.02
CA LEU A 557 6.49 11.27 -15.15
C LEU A 557 5.32 10.46 -14.59
N PHE A 558 4.50 9.87 -15.47
CA PHE A 558 3.53 8.87 -15.08
C PHE A 558 4.25 7.61 -14.57
N SER A 559 3.90 7.20 -13.36
CA SER A 559 4.35 5.97 -12.71
C SER A 559 3.26 5.44 -11.78
N ASP A 560 3.34 4.19 -11.36
CA ASP A 560 2.46 3.63 -10.33
C ASP A 560 3.23 2.72 -9.38
N GLN A 561 2.54 2.25 -8.33
CA GLN A 561 3.11 1.40 -7.28
C GLN A 561 3.95 0.23 -7.84
N ALA A 562 3.53 -0.36 -8.96
CA ALA A 562 4.21 -1.53 -9.52
C ALA A 562 5.62 -1.20 -10.04
N ASP A 563 5.93 0.07 -10.30
CA ASP A 563 7.23 0.52 -10.80
C ASP A 563 8.30 0.64 -9.70
N LEU A 564 7.90 0.72 -8.42
CA LEU A 564 8.84 0.89 -7.30
C LEU A 564 9.77 -0.31 -7.13
N ARG A 565 9.22 -1.52 -7.13
CA ARG A 565 9.98 -2.77 -7.00
C ARG A 565 11.07 -2.95 -8.06
N PRO A 566 10.77 -3.00 -9.37
CA PRO A 566 11.81 -3.21 -10.37
C PRO A 566 12.85 -2.08 -10.37
N SER A 567 12.46 -0.84 -10.05
CA SER A 567 13.39 0.29 -9.93
C SER A 567 14.38 0.11 -8.78
N MET A 568 13.88 -0.27 -7.60
CA MET A 568 14.70 -0.58 -6.44
C MET A 568 15.66 -1.75 -6.72
N LEU A 569 15.14 -2.86 -7.27
CA LEU A 569 15.97 -4.04 -7.57
C LEU A 569 17.07 -3.72 -8.60
N ALA A 570 16.77 -2.92 -9.63
CA ALA A 570 17.76 -2.49 -10.60
C ALA A 570 18.91 -1.67 -9.97
N LEU A 571 18.59 -0.76 -9.03
CA LEU A 571 19.58 0.07 -8.33
C LEU A 571 20.55 -0.75 -7.47
N ILE A 572 20.07 -1.83 -6.88
CA ILE A 572 20.86 -2.71 -5.99
C ILE A 572 21.40 -3.97 -6.70
N GLY A 573 21.21 -4.08 -8.01
CA GLY A 573 21.74 -5.18 -8.82
C GLY A 573 21.08 -6.54 -8.55
N LEU A 574 19.80 -6.53 -8.16
CA LEU A 574 18.97 -7.73 -7.96
C LEU A 574 17.83 -7.77 -9.00
N GLN A 575 17.11 -8.89 -9.04
CA GLN A 575 15.90 -9.06 -9.84
C GLN A 575 14.99 -10.10 -9.16
N ASP A 576 13.69 -10.04 -9.47
CA ASP A 576 12.75 -11.10 -9.14
C ASP A 576 12.88 -12.28 -10.12
N ASP A 577 12.45 -13.46 -9.69
CA ASP A 577 12.38 -14.67 -10.53
C ASP A 577 11.08 -14.75 -11.36
N TYR A 578 10.23 -13.73 -11.26
CA TYR A 578 9.04 -13.53 -12.07
C TYR A 578 9.10 -12.19 -12.80
N MET A 579 8.22 -12.01 -13.79
CA MET A 579 8.14 -10.77 -14.55
C MET A 579 7.17 -9.79 -13.86
N SER A 580 7.72 -8.65 -13.44
CA SER A 580 6.94 -7.49 -12.95
C SER A 580 5.99 -6.94 -14.03
N GLN A 581 4.86 -6.37 -13.60
CA GLN A 581 3.94 -5.55 -14.41
C GLN A 581 4.22 -4.04 -14.32
N GLY A 582 5.17 -3.64 -13.47
CA GLY A 582 5.81 -2.35 -13.52
C GLY A 582 7.07 -2.35 -14.39
N ARG A 583 7.80 -1.24 -14.37
CA ARG A 583 9.06 -1.06 -15.09
C ARG A 583 10.09 -0.33 -14.24
N VAL A 584 11.35 -0.44 -14.63
CA VAL A 584 12.40 0.43 -14.08
C VAL A 584 12.11 1.88 -14.49
N LEU A 585 12.08 2.79 -13.52
CA LEU A 585 11.96 4.24 -13.69
C LEU A 585 13.33 4.85 -14.03
N PHE A 586 13.92 4.41 -15.14
CA PHE A 586 15.28 4.82 -15.56
C PHE A 586 15.42 6.33 -15.81
N GLU A 587 14.32 7.05 -15.97
CA GLU A 587 14.26 8.51 -16.01
C GLU A 587 14.83 9.14 -14.74
N THR A 588 14.56 8.51 -13.59
CA THR A 588 14.99 8.93 -12.24
C THR A 588 16.41 8.51 -11.89
N LEU A 589 17.03 7.62 -12.69
CA LEU A 589 18.33 7.05 -12.39
C LEU A 589 19.46 7.88 -13.00
N GLU A 590 20.58 7.97 -12.29
CA GLU A 590 21.81 8.54 -12.83
C GLU A 590 22.26 7.78 -14.08
N ASP A 591 22.96 8.47 -14.99
CA ASP A 591 23.42 7.85 -16.23
C ASP A 591 24.28 6.61 -15.94
N TRP A 592 25.16 6.65 -14.94
CA TRP A 592 26.02 5.51 -14.60
C TRP A 592 25.25 4.33 -13.95
N ALA A 593 24.08 4.60 -13.35
CA ALA A 593 23.22 3.58 -12.74
C ALA A 593 22.20 3.01 -13.74
N THR A 594 21.94 3.71 -14.85
CA THR A 594 21.00 3.24 -15.86
C THR A 594 21.60 2.13 -16.72
N PRO A 595 20.92 0.98 -16.88
CA PRO A 595 21.33 -0.08 -17.80
C PRO A 595 21.54 0.44 -19.24
N PRO A 596 22.64 0.09 -19.94
CA PRO A 596 22.95 0.65 -21.26
C PRO A 596 21.85 0.51 -22.30
N ALA A 597 21.09 -0.60 -22.27
CA ALA A 597 19.98 -0.83 -23.21
C ALA A 597 18.82 0.17 -23.07
N LEU A 598 18.67 0.78 -21.90
CA LEU A 598 17.60 1.74 -21.61
C LEU A 598 17.99 3.19 -21.98
N LYS A 599 19.25 3.44 -22.36
CA LYS A 599 19.74 4.77 -22.76
C LYS A 599 19.47 5.12 -24.23
N THR A 600 18.62 4.34 -24.90
CA THR A 600 18.34 4.50 -26.32
C THR A 600 17.13 5.42 -26.53
N PRO A 601 17.06 6.18 -27.65
CA PRO A 601 15.89 7.01 -27.95
C PRO A 601 14.56 6.25 -28.06
N ALA A 602 14.62 4.93 -28.24
CA ALA A 602 13.45 4.07 -28.35
C ALA A 602 12.90 3.61 -26.99
N ALA A 603 13.72 3.62 -25.93
CA ALA A 603 13.36 3.06 -24.63
C ALA A 603 12.26 3.87 -23.92
N LEU A 604 12.38 5.21 -23.90
CA LEU A 604 11.43 6.07 -23.19
C LEU A 604 10.02 6.04 -23.80
N PRO A 605 9.82 6.24 -25.11
CA PRO A 605 8.48 6.13 -25.71
C PRO A 605 7.84 4.75 -25.48
N LEU A 606 8.64 3.68 -25.52
CA LEU A 606 8.18 2.31 -25.24
C LEU A 606 7.70 2.16 -23.79
N ALA A 607 8.48 2.65 -22.83
CA ALA A 607 8.16 2.62 -21.42
C ALA A 607 6.89 3.42 -21.09
N GLN A 608 6.73 4.61 -21.67
CA GLN A 608 5.55 5.46 -21.50
C GLN A 608 4.30 4.78 -22.11
N ALA A 609 4.39 4.31 -23.36
CA ALA A 609 3.28 3.62 -24.02
C ALA A 609 2.86 2.34 -23.30
N TYR A 610 3.82 1.60 -22.72
CA TYR A 610 3.55 0.43 -21.90
C TYR A 610 2.68 0.77 -20.68
N LYS A 611 3.05 1.82 -19.93
CA LYS A 611 2.27 2.23 -18.76
C LYS A 611 0.86 2.69 -19.14
N GLN A 612 0.70 3.44 -20.22
CA GLN A 612 -0.63 3.90 -20.65
C GLN A 612 -1.60 2.79 -21.06
N ILE A 613 -1.10 1.60 -21.44
CA ILE A 613 -1.97 0.46 -21.77
C ILE A 613 -2.09 -0.59 -20.66
N ASN A 614 -1.13 -0.64 -19.72
CA ASN A 614 -1.06 -1.71 -18.72
C ASN A 614 -1.39 -1.24 -17.30
N ALA A 615 -1.17 0.03 -16.96
CA ALA A 615 -1.51 0.53 -15.62
C ALA A 615 -3.03 0.60 -15.42
N PRO A 616 -3.56 0.27 -14.22
CA PRO A 616 -4.98 0.40 -13.89
C PRO A 616 -5.54 1.83 -14.02
N LEU A 617 -4.67 2.84 -14.02
CA LEU A 617 -5.00 4.26 -14.18
C LEU A 617 -4.36 4.88 -15.43
N GLY A 618 -3.86 4.06 -16.36
CA GLY A 618 -3.43 4.53 -17.67
C GLY A 618 -4.61 4.87 -18.59
N ASP A 619 -4.34 5.60 -19.67
CA ASP A 619 -5.35 6.06 -20.63
C ASP A 619 -6.29 4.95 -21.12
N LEU A 620 -5.75 3.76 -21.42
CA LEU A 620 -6.57 2.63 -21.90
C LEU A 620 -7.56 2.16 -20.83
N ALA A 621 -7.11 2.10 -19.57
CA ALA A 621 -7.91 1.62 -18.46
C ALA A 621 -9.06 2.59 -18.15
N LEU A 622 -8.77 3.89 -18.05
CA LEU A 622 -9.79 4.92 -17.78
C LEU A 622 -10.82 5.04 -18.92
N ALA A 623 -10.37 4.98 -20.18
CA ALA A 623 -11.26 4.94 -21.32
C ALA A 623 -12.14 3.68 -21.33
N SER A 624 -11.54 2.51 -21.07
CA SER A 624 -12.28 1.24 -21.04
C SER A 624 -13.30 1.19 -19.90
N LEU A 625 -12.98 1.74 -18.73
CA LEU A 625 -13.90 1.82 -17.60
C LEU A 625 -15.07 2.78 -17.90
N THR A 626 -14.80 3.90 -18.57
CA THR A 626 -15.85 4.81 -19.06
C THR A 626 -16.79 4.09 -20.04
N LEU A 627 -16.23 3.37 -21.00
CA LEU A 627 -17.02 2.61 -21.99
C LEU A 627 -17.81 1.46 -21.33
N SER A 628 -17.20 0.73 -20.38
CA SER A 628 -17.90 -0.31 -19.62
C SER A 628 -19.07 0.28 -18.84
N THR A 629 -18.89 1.44 -18.20
CA THR A 629 -19.98 2.14 -17.50
C THR A 629 -21.16 2.45 -18.43
N GLN A 630 -20.90 2.93 -19.65
CA GLN A 630 -21.95 3.16 -20.66
C GLN A 630 -22.65 1.85 -21.06
N GLY A 631 -21.89 0.78 -21.30
CA GLY A 631 -22.43 -0.54 -21.62
C GLY A 631 -23.29 -1.10 -20.49
N LEU A 632 -22.83 -1.01 -19.25
CA LEU A 632 -23.50 -1.53 -18.07
C LEU A 632 -24.81 -0.80 -17.77
N ALA A 633 -24.84 0.52 -17.96
CA ALA A 633 -26.04 1.35 -17.81
C ALA A 633 -27.05 1.18 -18.97
N SER A 634 -26.65 0.57 -20.09
CA SER A 634 -27.50 0.42 -21.29
C SER A 634 -28.50 -0.74 -21.21
N GLY A 635 -29.44 -0.75 -22.15
CA GLY A 635 -30.41 -1.83 -22.32
C GLY A 635 -31.59 -1.77 -21.37
N ASP A 636 -32.45 -2.77 -21.45
CA ASP A 636 -33.62 -2.96 -20.60
C ASP A 636 -33.92 -4.45 -20.36
N ALA A 637 -35.08 -4.76 -19.77
CA ALA A 637 -35.46 -6.14 -19.49
C ALA A 637 -35.78 -6.96 -20.75
N GLN A 638 -35.95 -6.32 -21.91
CA GLN A 638 -36.31 -6.92 -23.19
C GLN A 638 -35.12 -6.99 -24.17
N GLY A 639 -34.06 -6.19 -23.97
CA GLY A 639 -32.87 -6.21 -24.84
C GLY A 639 -31.61 -5.60 -24.22
N ASP A 640 -30.49 -6.32 -24.36
CA ASP A 640 -29.14 -5.94 -23.86
C ASP A 640 -28.09 -5.92 -24.99
N ALA A 641 -28.51 -5.67 -26.23
CA ALA A 641 -27.60 -5.74 -27.40
C ALA A 641 -26.42 -4.77 -27.31
N ALA A 642 -26.65 -3.55 -26.81
CA ALA A 642 -25.59 -2.54 -26.63
C ALA A 642 -24.55 -2.98 -25.58
N TYR A 643 -25.00 -3.53 -24.44
CA TYR A 643 -24.13 -4.14 -23.44
C TYR A 643 -23.29 -5.27 -24.06
N GLN A 644 -23.93 -6.24 -24.72
CA GLN A 644 -23.24 -7.38 -25.32
C GLN A 644 -22.18 -6.95 -26.35
N GLN A 645 -22.49 -5.94 -27.16
CA GLN A 645 -21.59 -5.43 -28.19
C GLN A 645 -20.39 -4.68 -27.58
N THR A 646 -20.65 -3.84 -26.56
CA THR A 646 -19.63 -3.12 -25.80
C THR A 646 -18.67 -4.08 -25.12
N GLU A 647 -19.21 -5.08 -24.44
CA GLU A 647 -18.43 -6.05 -23.70
C GLU A 647 -17.63 -7.00 -24.60
N ALA A 648 -18.18 -7.40 -25.75
CA ALA A 648 -17.42 -8.15 -26.74
C ALA A 648 -16.25 -7.33 -27.31
N PHE A 649 -16.44 -6.02 -27.52
CA PHE A 649 -15.38 -5.12 -27.92
C PHE A 649 -14.29 -5.02 -26.84
N LEU A 650 -14.65 -4.79 -25.57
CA LEU A 650 -13.71 -4.70 -24.46
C LEU A 650 -12.91 -6.01 -24.24
N GLN A 651 -13.52 -7.18 -24.42
CA GLN A 651 -12.79 -8.46 -24.41
C GLN A 651 -11.69 -8.51 -25.49
N GLY A 652 -11.99 -7.99 -26.69
CA GLY A 652 -11.02 -7.85 -27.77
C GLY A 652 -9.90 -6.87 -27.43
N VAL A 653 -10.24 -5.75 -26.79
CA VAL A 653 -9.27 -4.76 -26.28
C VAL A 653 -8.33 -5.40 -25.27
N THR A 654 -8.85 -6.10 -24.25
CA THR A 654 -8.04 -6.80 -23.24
C THR A 654 -7.08 -7.79 -23.88
N SER A 655 -7.55 -8.59 -24.85
CA SER A 655 -6.70 -9.58 -25.54
C SER A 655 -5.55 -8.92 -26.31
N ARG A 656 -5.82 -7.79 -26.99
CA ARG A 656 -4.79 -7.01 -27.70
C ARG A 656 -3.83 -6.34 -26.72
N ARG A 657 -4.35 -5.77 -25.64
CA ARG A 657 -3.57 -5.16 -24.55
C ARG A 657 -2.59 -6.17 -23.99
N ASP A 658 -3.06 -7.34 -23.56
CA ASP A 658 -2.23 -8.38 -22.92
C ASP A 658 -1.07 -8.80 -23.84
N ALA A 659 -1.33 -8.98 -25.14
CA ALA A 659 -0.30 -9.33 -26.13
C ALA A 659 0.74 -8.22 -26.35
N LEU A 660 0.32 -6.95 -26.38
CA LEU A 660 1.22 -5.81 -26.52
C LEU A 660 2.03 -5.58 -25.26
N ALA A 661 1.36 -5.53 -24.10
CA ALA A 661 1.95 -5.35 -22.79
C ALA A 661 3.00 -6.42 -22.50
N GLN A 662 2.74 -7.69 -22.81
CA GLN A 662 3.72 -8.76 -22.65
C GLN A 662 4.99 -8.53 -23.47
N GLN A 663 4.86 -8.10 -24.73
CA GLN A 663 6.03 -7.82 -25.59
C GLN A 663 6.84 -6.63 -25.08
N MET A 664 6.17 -5.55 -24.68
CA MET A 664 6.83 -4.35 -24.14
C MET A 664 7.52 -4.64 -22.82
N ALA A 665 6.82 -5.27 -21.86
CA ALA A 665 7.37 -5.66 -20.57
C ALA A 665 8.59 -6.58 -20.74
N THR A 666 8.51 -7.58 -21.62
CA THR A 666 9.64 -8.47 -21.91
C THR A 666 10.85 -7.70 -22.45
N MET A 667 10.64 -6.76 -23.37
CA MET A 667 11.71 -5.96 -23.95
C MET A 667 12.35 -5.04 -22.91
N LEU A 668 11.54 -4.36 -22.09
CA LEU A 668 12.00 -3.47 -21.02
C LEU A 668 12.72 -4.25 -19.92
N ALA A 669 12.18 -5.38 -19.45
CA ALA A 669 12.79 -6.21 -18.42
C ALA A 669 14.11 -6.84 -18.89
N ASN A 670 14.17 -7.37 -20.12
CA ASN A 670 15.42 -7.91 -20.65
C ASN A 670 16.48 -6.80 -20.86
N GLY A 671 16.06 -5.59 -21.25
CA GLY A 671 16.96 -4.43 -21.31
C GLY A 671 17.47 -4.02 -19.93
N SER A 672 16.61 -4.08 -18.91
CA SER A 672 16.94 -3.71 -17.53
C SER A 672 17.88 -4.70 -16.86
N PHE A 673 17.57 -5.99 -16.91
CA PHE A 673 18.22 -7.01 -16.07
C PHE A 673 19.10 -7.99 -16.84
N LYS A 674 18.99 -8.07 -18.17
CA LYS A 674 19.77 -9.00 -19.02
C LYS A 674 20.68 -8.29 -20.04
N GLY A 675 20.69 -6.96 -20.04
CA GLY A 675 21.49 -6.15 -20.97
C GLY A 675 21.10 -6.33 -22.45
N ALA A 676 19.91 -6.86 -22.74
CA ALA A 676 19.49 -7.10 -24.11
C ALA A 676 19.16 -5.76 -24.82
N PRO A 677 19.63 -5.53 -26.06
CA PRO A 677 19.36 -4.28 -26.76
C PRO A 677 17.88 -4.11 -27.09
N ILE A 678 17.38 -2.87 -26.98
CA ILE A 678 16.03 -2.49 -27.41
C ILE A 678 16.05 -2.20 -28.92
N SER A 679 15.31 -3.00 -29.69
CA SER A 679 15.16 -2.78 -31.14
C SER A 679 14.33 -1.54 -31.42
N GLN A 680 14.91 -0.54 -32.06
CA GLN A 680 14.21 0.72 -32.39
C GLN A 680 12.96 0.49 -33.25
N ALA A 681 13.06 -0.34 -34.29
CA ALA A 681 11.94 -0.59 -35.20
C ALA A 681 10.78 -1.31 -34.50
N GLN A 682 11.11 -2.31 -33.66
CA GLN A 682 10.09 -3.05 -32.92
C GLN A 682 9.45 -2.18 -31.84
N ALA A 683 10.23 -1.38 -31.11
CA ALA A 683 9.72 -0.45 -30.11
C ALA A 683 8.78 0.60 -30.73
N GLN A 684 9.13 1.17 -31.88
CA GLN A 684 8.27 2.13 -32.59
C GLN A 684 6.96 1.51 -33.08
N ASP A 685 6.99 0.27 -33.56
CA ASP A 685 5.79 -0.45 -33.97
C ASP A 685 4.87 -0.74 -32.78
N LEU A 686 5.44 -1.21 -31.67
CA LEU A 686 4.72 -1.43 -30.41
C LEU A 686 4.07 -0.14 -29.89
N VAL A 687 4.81 0.98 -29.86
CA VAL A 687 4.28 2.29 -29.43
C VAL A 687 3.10 2.72 -30.30
N ARG A 688 3.19 2.61 -31.62
CA ARG A 688 2.08 2.93 -32.53
C ARG A 688 0.86 2.05 -32.24
N GLN A 689 1.05 0.74 -32.08
CA GLN A 689 -0.05 -0.18 -31.78
C GLN A 689 -0.73 0.12 -30.44
N SER A 690 0.01 0.59 -29.42
CA SER A 690 -0.58 1.07 -28.16
C SER A 690 -1.47 2.28 -28.37
N LEU A 691 -0.99 3.30 -29.09
CA LEU A 691 -1.75 4.52 -29.36
C LEU A 691 -3.03 4.21 -30.16
N ASP A 692 -2.93 3.33 -31.17
CA ASP A 692 -4.07 2.87 -31.95
C ASP A 692 -5.10 2.11 -31.07
N LEU A 693 -4.63 1.34 -30.08
CA LEU A 693 -5.50 0.61 -29.16
C LEU A 693 -6.28 1.59 -28.26
N VAL A 694 -5.60 2.58 -27.65
CA VAL A 694 -6.25 3.62 -26.85
C VAL A 694 -7.27 4.38 -27.68
N SER A 695 -6.87 4.87 -28.86
CA SER A 695 -7.76 5.60 -29.78
C SER A 695 -9.00 4.79 -30.13
N SER A 696 -8.85 3.47 -30.35
CA SER A 696 -9.99 2.63 -30.71
C SER A 696 -11.08 2.57 -29.63
N VAL A 697 -10.72 2.71 -28.35
CA VAL A 697 -11.69 2.79 -27.24
C VAL A 697 -12.29 4.18 -27.16
N SER A 698 -11.48 5.24 -27.28
CA SER A 698 -11.94 6.62 -27.31
C SER A 698 -12.95 6.88 -28.43
N ASP A 699 -12.74 6.28 -29.61
CA ASP A 699 -13.65 6.37 -30.75
C ASP A 699 -15.00 5.69 -30.46
N GLN A 700 -15.02 4.57 -29.71
CA GLN A 700 -16.28 3.94 -29.29
C GLN A 700 -17.06 4.82 -28.29
N ILE A 701 -16.36 5.51 -27.38
CA ILE A 701 -16.97 6.40 -26.38
C ILE A 701 -17.62 7.62 -27.06
N ALA A 702 -16.95 8.21 -28.05
CA ALA A 702 -17.47 9.37 -28.77
C ALA A 702 -18.73 9.07 -29.60
N GLY A 703 -18.93 7.79 -29.95
CA GLY A 703 -19.94 7.35 -30.90
C GLY A 703 -19.52 7.59 -32.35
N PRO A 704 -20.20 6.95 -33.32
CA PRO A 704 -19.94 7.14 -34.75
C PRO A 704 -20.27 8.54 -35.28
#